data_AF-A0A7M1MHM9-F1
#
_entry.id   AF-A0A7M1MHM9-F1
#
_cell.length_a   1.000
_cell.length_b   1.000
_cell.length_c   1.000
_cell.angle_alpha   90.00
_cell.angle_beta   90.00
_cell.angle_gamma   90.00
#
_symmetry.space_group_name_H-M   'P 1'
#
loop_
_entity.id
_entity.type
_entity.pdbx_description
1 polymer ?
#
loop_
_entity_poly.entity_id
_entity_poly.type
_entity_poly.pdbx_seq_one_letter_code
_entity_poly.pdbx_strand_id
1 'polypeptide(L)'
;MKNDTKLRSPQEVMSLERLGSMHSSRLSFTRTLMRKIAQEKWVLKNILWDLDDKGFGDVIYQVRTPHGIYHLVIFANYIKDEERNDRVIANKWDVTFTFVNGEIDSGLLTVLKENVPLQEAGRNFNNAFVLARANKSVRIFEYIVNSLANGKQPDLDELAKVGYILRTTAVYGSGKFGISDFDNLQKNGDFSQSFSAEMCAVYIVRQFSLDWVNYIAKQRGGDKAVELDRDIQRYLGVGNATGLGMAPYLIKHPKVVDNWLYQRELALSKVMQQKLDMSKAKELIDYLKRASLHLKEITTIDSRQDNLNKIASSELSYIVKEIKTKINASMVIEEFVEYTKKYSLDAQEIVLSCLLELYPELVDIHDKMMTIDETPLELTGVKISEIKNVIEKKYDWALGINFENPENNYWFWYISEEKEEPRLGVRGIDNGDELEQPLDIARQVVKFYNALKNQDDYLHISKFLLENPCFTSIARRVWTMGNCVMGDIRANVLAKDFLPMHLLRAKLSMFGATKYDPRSDRWVQVTLFQNAPLMDEIHANEWMFPLLPKNKHSVCDLSNNNVYVSKNELKAACIKAYNGLKLNLGEADLIASMVIDMQMAGLNGLSNFLKAAPYLKSDNLDITLNITNEYLSVDLNNHSILCHIQIIIAYALDFLNQYNSLNIKITKCYNRCFVYSQLKRLSNKNLYVKAYWYDIKQSQYVEYFIKNNEDFPDVLMKNTPCDLDERALYIEISKNPLVRNDENISISHDIIEKNYEESVQKGILLQKKEWEELLKYTKGIMVQSSEQSRKDAGGVVES
;
A
#
# COMPACT_ATOMS: atom_id res chain seq x y z
N MET A 1 -20.84 -17.16 24.23
CA MET A 1 -19.45 -17.50 24.61
C MET A 1 -18.77 -16.21 25.04
N LYS A 2 -18.11 -16.20 26.20
CA LYS A 2 -17.32 -15.05 26.66
C LYS A 2 -16.10 -14.92 25.74
N ASN A 3 -16.15 -14.06 24.73
CA ASN A 3 -14.96 -13.65 23.99
C ASN A 3 -14.20 -12.68 24.89
N ASP A 4 -13.31 -13.18 25.74
CA ASP A 4 -12.32 -12.32 26.37
C ASP A 4 -11.41 -11.76 25.27
N THR A 5 -11.48 -10.45 25.09
CA THR A 5 -10.67 -9.71 24.13
C THR A 5 -9.20 -9.87 24.51
N LYS A 6 -8.48 -10.76 23.80
CA LYS A 6 -7.07 -11.02 24.08
C LYS A 6 -6.20 -9.97 23.38
N LEU A 7 -5.74 -8.99 24.16
CA LEU A 7 -4.77 -7.99 23.71
C LEU A 7 -3.34 -8.56 23.81
N ARG A 8 -2.44 -8.11 22.93
CA ARG A 8 -1.01 -8.33 23.16
C ARG A 8 -0.58 -7.62 24.43
N SER A 9 0.40 -8.20 25.13
CA SER A 9 0.80 -7.68 26.44
C SER A 9 1.40 -6.27 26.32
N PRO A 10 1.22 -5.40 27.32
CA PRO A 10 1.90 -4.11 27.35
C PRO A 10 3.43 -4.22 27.34
N GLN A 11 3.98 -5.33 27.87
CA GLN A 11 5.41 -5.62 27.81
C GLN A 11 5.91 -5.71 26.36
N GLU A 12 5.12 -6.31 25.48
CA GLU A 12 5.43 -6.39 24.06
C GLU A 12 5.17 -5.05 23.36
N VAL A 13 3.97 -4.49 23.50
CA VAL A 13 3.50 -3.34 22.72
C VAL A 13 4.24 -2.05 23.09
N MET A 14 4.52 -1.84 24.38
CA MET A 14 5.14 -0.62 24.89
C MET A 14 6.68 -0.70 24.97
N SER A 15 7.28 -1.78 24.46
CA SER A 15 8.74 -1.89 24.33
C SER A 15 9.27 -0.94 23.26
N LEU A 16 10.47 -0.42 23.47
CA LEU A 16 11.02 0.62 22.62
C LEU A 16 11.25 0.11 21.18
N GLU A 17 11.77 -1.11 21.02
CA GLU A 17 12.05 -1.74 19.72
C GLU A 17 10.77 -2.01 18.93
N ARG A 18 9.69 -2.43 19.61
CA ARG A 18 8.38 -2.65 18.98
C ARG A 18 7.79 -1.34 18.47
N LEU A 19 7.78 -0.30 19.32
CA LEU A 19 7.38 1.06 18.96
C LEU A 19 8.20 1.59 17.77
N GLY A 20 9.51 1.34 17.79
CA GLY A 20 10.45 1.68 16.75
C GLY A 20 10.33 0.88 15.45
N SER A 21 9.46 -0.12 15.40
CA SER A 21 9.20 -0.95 14.21
C SER A 21 7.84 -0.66 13.58
N MET A 22 7.04 0.24 14.16
CA MET A 22 5.70 0.55 13.67
C MET A 22 5.71 1.16 12.25
N HIS A 23 4.62 0.92 11.53
CA HIS A 23 4.33 1.46 10.20
C HIS A 23 2.97 2.17 10.18
N SER A 24 2.76 3.02 9.18
CA SER A 24 1.43 3.58 8.91
C SER A 24 0.40 2.46 8.79
N SER A 25 -0.75 2.66 9.40
CA SER A 25 -1.87 1.71 9.38
C SER A 25 -3.16 2.44 9.01
N ARG A 26 -4.26 1.69 8.90
CA ARG A 26 -5.59 2.28 8.68
C ARG A 26 -5.97 3.34 9.73
N LEU A 27 -5.47 3.22 10.95
CA LEU A 27 -5.76 4.15 12.05
C LEU A 27 -4.87 5.41 12.08
N SER A 28 -3.88 5.51 11.18
CA SER A 28 -3.01 6.67 11.11
C SER A 28 -3.78 7.93 10.70
N PHE A 29 -3.41 9.11 11.23
CA PHE A 29 -4.19 10.34 11.11
C PHE A 29 -4.35 10.82 9.67
N THR A 30 -3.32 10.71 8.83
CA THR A 30 -3.42 10.98 7.38
C THR A 30 -4.47 10.08 6.72
N ARG A 31 -4.56 8.80 7.12
CA ARG A 31 -5.47 7.80 6.56
C ARG A 31 -6.90 8.07 7.01
N THR A 32 -7.10 8.32 8.30
CA THR A 32 -8.39 8.68 8.88
C THR A 32 -8.94 9.98 8.28
N LEU A 33 -8.09 11.00 8.13
CA LEU A 33 -8.48 12.26 7.50
C LEU A 33 -8.97 12.04 6.06
N MET A 34 -8.24 11.30 5.23
CA MET A 34 -8.64 11.05 3.84
C MET A 34 -9.98 10.30 3.76
N ARG A 35 -10.22 9.32 4.65
CA ARG A 35 -11.52 8.65 4.73
C ARG A 35 -12.63 9.60 5.14
N LYS A 36 -12.39 10.46 6.14
CA LYS A 36 -13.36 11.46 6.60
C LYS A 36 -13.73 12.42 5.46
N ILE A 37 -12.73 13.00 4.78
CA ILE A 37 -12.93 13.90 3.64
C ILE A 37 -13.78 13.23 2.55
N ALA A 38 -13.49 11.97 2.21
CA ALA A 38 -14.24 11.22 1.21
C ALA A 38 -15.69 10.94 1.63
N GLN A 39 -15.90 10.50 2.88
CA GLN A 39 -17.22 10.12 3.41
C GLN A 39 -18.14 11.34 3.57
N GLU A 40 -17.60 12.45 4.07
CA GLU A 40 -18.32 13.70 4.29
C GLU A 40 -18.34 14.59 3.04
N LYS A 41 -17.71 14.15 1.94
CA LYS A 41 -17.66 14.84 0.64
C LYS A 41 -17.22 16.30 0.76
N TRP A 42 -16.13 16.56 1.51
CA TRP A 42 -15.64 17.93 1.63
C TRP A 42 -15.23 18.47 0.26
N VAL A 43 -15.41 19.77 0.08
CA VAL A 43 -15.08 20.47 -1.17
C VAL A 43 -13.83 21.30 -0.94
N LEU A 44 -12.75 20.94 -1.62
CA LEU A 44 -11.48 21.65 -1.58
C LEU A 44 -11.28 22.38 -2.90
N LYS A 45 -10.99 23.69 -2.86
CA LYS A 45 -10.84 24.52 -4.05
C LYS A 45 -9.73 25.55 -3.87
N ASN A 46 -8.96 25.81 -4.91
CA ASN A 46 -8.20 27.06 -4.99
C ASN A 46 -9.18 28.23 -5.23
N ILE A 47 -9.10 29.27 -4.41
CA ILE A 47 -9.93 30.48 -4.54
C ILE A 47 -9.12 31.75 -4.81
N LEU A 48 -7.80 31.70 -4.59
CA LEU A 48 -6.85 32.75 -4.94
C LEU A 48 -5.56 32.10 -5.45
N TRP A 49 -5.09 32.54 -6.61
CA TRP A 49 -3.78 32.20 -7.18
C TRP A 49 -3.11 33.47 -7.67
N ASP A 50 -2.40 34.16 -6.77
CA ASP A 50 -1.72 35.43 -7.04
C ASP A 50 -0.21 35.23 -6.97
N LEU A 51 0.32 34.48 -7.95
CA LEU A 51 1.76 34.24 -8.09
C LEU A 51 2.31 34.97 -9.33
N ASP A 52 3.48 35.58 -9.20
CA ASP A 52 4.24 36.12 -10.34
C ASP A 52 4.76 34.99 -11.28
N ASP A 53 5.34 35.37 -12.43
CA ASP A 53 5.87 34.41 -13.42
C ASP A 53 6.99 33.51 -12.86
N LYS A 54 7.59 33.88 -11.73
CA LYS A 54 8.63 33.11 -11.03
C LYS A 54 8.05 32.22 -9.93
N GLY A 55 6.75 32.32 -9.67
CA GLY A 55 6.02 31.53 -8.69
C GLY A 55 6.04 32.11 -7.27
N PHE A 56 6.20 33.42 -7.10
CA PHE A 56 6.16 34.08 -5.78
C PHE A 56 4.89 34.90 -5.58
N GLY A 57 4.34 34.88 -4.37
CA GLY A 57 3.09 35.57 -4.04
C GLY A 57 2.19 34.78 -3.10
N ASP A 58 0.89 35.00 -3.21
CA ASP A 58 -0.11 34.55 -2.22
C ASP A 58 -1.11 33.56 -2.86
N VAL A 59 -1.42 32.47 -2.16
CA VAL A 59 -2.35 31.44 -2.62
C VAL A 59 -3.30 31.05 -1.50
N ILE A 60 -4.58 30.89 -1.81
CA ILE A 60 -5.59 30.47 -0.84
C ILE A 60 -6.37 29.26 -1.36
N TYR A 61 -6.36 28.19 -0.58
CA TYR A 61 -7.23 27.04 -0.76
C TYR A 61 -8.35 27.07 0.29
N GLN A 62 -9.59 26.97 -0.15
CA GLN A 62 -10.76 26.85 0.69
C GLN A 62 -11.13 25.37 0.90
N VAL A 63 -11.49 25.02 2.13
CA VAL A 63 -12.04 23.72 2.53
C VAL A 63 -13.45 23.96 3.06
N ARG A 64 -14.46 23.43 2.36
CA ARG A 64 -15.84 23.41 2.84
C ARG A 64 -16.19 22.01 3.35
N THR A 65 -16.64 21.93 4.58
CA THR A 65 -17.09 20.71 5.23
C THR A 65 -18.60 20.80 5.51
N PRO A 66 -19.26 19.75 6.00
CA PRO A 66 -20.63 19.85 6.50
C PRO A 66 -20.79 20.78 7.71
N HIS A 67 -19.71 21.07 8.45
CA HIS A 67 -19.76 21.80 9.71
C HIS A 67 -19.15 23.21 9.66
N GLY A 68 -18.36 23.55 8.63
CA GLY A 68 -17.69 24.84 8.56
C GLY A 68 -16.95 25.12 7.25
N ILE A 69 -16.34 26.31 7.20
CA ILE A 69 -15.48 26.77 6.12
C ILE A 69 -14.12 27.12 6.72
N TYR A 70 -13.07 26.62 6.07
CA TYR A 70 -11.69 26.82 6.48
C TYR A 70 -10.84 27.24 5.28
N HIS A 71 -9.70 27.84 5.55
CA HIS A 71 -8.78 28.31 4.52
C HIS A 71 -7.35 27.94 4.86
N LEU A 72 -6.63 27.37 3.89
CA LEU A 72 -5.17 27.35 3.94
C LEU A 72 -4.65 28.55 3.15
N VAL A 73 -4.04 29.49 3.86
CA VAL A 73 -3.38 30.67 3.28
C VAL A 73 -1.89 30.39 3.18
N ILE A 74 -1.34 30.54 1.98
CA ILE A 74 0.04 30.18 1.64
C ILE A 74 0.76 31.42 1.10
N PHE A 75 1.94 31.69 1.64
CA PHE A 75 2.84 32.75 1.18
C PHE A 75 4.10 32.11 0.60
N ALA A 76 4.28 32.24 -0.72
CA ALA A 76 5.43 31.73 -1.46
C ALA A 76 6.46 32.85 -1.67
N ASN A 77 7.61 32.75 -0.99
CA ASN A 77 8.59 33.82 -0.90
C ASN A 77 9.83 33.55 -1.75
N TYR A 78 10.39 34.62 -2.33
CA TYR A 78 11.73 34.55 -2.91
C TYR A 78 12.80 34.54 -1.81
N ILE A 79 13.73 33.60 -1.92
CA ILE A 79 14.92 33.50 -1.07
C ILE A 79 16.12 33.31 -1.98
N LYS A 80 17.15 34.14 -1.77
CA LYS A 80 18.45 34.00 -2.44
C LYS A 80 19.12 32.70 -2.00
N ASP A 81 19.84 32.03 -2.88
CA ASP A 81 20.40 30.70 -2.57
C ASP A 81 21.35 30.71 -1.37
N GLU A 82 22.10 31.79 -1.17
CA GLU A 82 22.99 32.00 -0.02
C GLU A 82 22.25 32.16 1.31
N GLU A 83 20.97 32.57 1.27
CA GLU A 83 20.11 32.72 2.46
C GLU A 83 19.33 31.43 2.80
N ARG A 84 19.38 30.42 1.93
CA ARG A 84 18.66 29.15 2.14
C ARG A 84 19.35 28.32 3.20
N ASN A 85 18.65 28.07 4.30
CA ASN A 85 19.08 27.14 5.33
C ASN A 85 17.99 26.10 5.58
N ASP A 86 18.34 24.83 5.43
CA ASP A 86 17.44 23.69 5.55
C ASP A 86 17.11 23.29 7.00
N ARG A 87 17.69 23.99 7.97
CA ARG A 87 17.48 23.77 9.40
C ARG A 87 16.26 24.55 9.90
N VAL A 88 15.65 24.05 10.96
CA VAL A 88 14.54 24.72 11.69
C VAL A 88 14.95 26.12 12.18
N ILE A 89 16.26 26.38 12.33
CA ILE A 89 16.82 27.64 12.79
C ILE A 89 16.92 28.76 11.74
N ALA A 90 16.48 28.50 10.50
CA ALA A 90 16.45 29.51 9.45
C ALA A 90 15.56 30.71 9.84
N ASN A 91 15.73 31.85 9.16
CA ASN A 91 14.87 33.03 9.33
C ASN A 91 13.97 33.29 8.11
N LYS A 92 14.11 32.49 7.05
CA LYS A 92 13.33 32.57 5.81
C LYS A 92 13.03 31.17 5.29
N TRP A 93 11.84 30.98 4.74
CA TRP A 93 11.38 29.72 4.14
C TRP A 93 10.70 29.99 2.81
N ASP A 94 10.86 29.08 1.85
CA ASP A 94 10.25 29.23 0.54
C ASP A 94 8.73 29.39 0.64
N VAL A 95 8.14 28.72 1.62
CA VAL A 95 6.71 28.71 1.86
C VAL A 95 6.44 28.83 3.35
N THR A 96 5.58 29.76 3.73
CA THR A 96 4.96 29.81 5.07
C THR A 96 3.45 29.80 4.91
N PHE A 97 2.75 29.11 5.79
CA PHE A 97 1.31 28.92 5.63
C PHE A 97 0.58 28.82 6.96
N THR A 98 -0.70 29.15 6.94
CA THR A 98 -1.60 29.05 8.09
C THR A 98 -2.93 28.43 7.68
N PHE A 99 -3.49 27.57 8.53
CA PHE A 99 -4.82 27.00 8.36
C PHE A 99 -5.80 27.70 9.29
N VAL A 100 -6.83 28.33 8.75
CA VAL A 100 -7.70 29.27 9.46
C VAL A 100 -9.15 28.81 9.41
N ASN A 101 -9.84 28.96 10.52
CA ASN A 101 -11.28 28.77 10.66
C ASN A 101 -12.05 30.06 10.34
N GLY A 102 -13.05 29.96 9.47
CA GLY A 102 -13.86 31.07 9.00
C GLY A 102 -13.36 31.68 7.68
N GLU A 103 -14.10 32.67 7.21
CA GLU A 103 -13.79 33.41 5.99
C GLU A 103 -12.56 34.32 6.15
N ILE A 104 -11.86 34.59 5.05
CA ILE A 104 -10.71 35.49 5.00
C ILE A 104 -11.12 36.79 4.31
N ASP A 105 -11.25 37.87 5.08
CA ASP A 105 -11.38 39.22 4.53
C ASP A 105 -9.99 39.83 4.23
N SER A 106 -9.99 40.99 3.55
CA SER A 106 -8.75 41.68 3.16
C SER A 106 -7.92 42.16 4.35
N GLY A 107 -8.56 42.50 5.47
CA GLY A 107 -7.89 42.94 6.69
C GLY A 107 -7.15 41.77 7.35
N LEU A 108 -7.82 40.65 7.53
CA LEU A 108 -7.24 39.42 8.06
C LEU A 108 -6.11 38.92 7.16
N LEU A 109 -6.29 38.91 5.84
CA LEU A 109 -5.23 38.50 4.90
C LEU A 109 -3.96 39.36 5.06
N THR A 110 -4.12 40.68 5.21
CA THR A 110 -3.00 41.60 5.43
C THR A 110 -2.24 41.26 6.70
N VAL A 111 -2.96 41.05 7.82
CA VAL A 111 -2.33 40.70 9.10
C VAL A 111 -1.64 39.34 9.04
N LEU A 112 -2.25 38.34 8.40
CA LEU A 112 -1.64 37.03 8.20
C LEU A 112 -0.36 37.14 7.39
N LYS A 113 -0.34 37.95 6.33
CA LYS A 113 0.83 38.18 5.48
C LYS A 113 2.00 38.80 6.25
N GLU A 114 1.71 39.70 7.18
CA GLU A 114 2.72 40.33 8.02
C GLU A 114 3.25 39.41 9.14
N ASN A 115 2.42 38.52 9.68
CA ASN A 115 2.75 37.76 10.90
C ASN A 115 3.13 36.30 10.66
N VAL A 116 2.52 35.61 9.68
CA VAL A 116 2.78 34.19 9.41
C VAL A 116 4.24 33.94 9.04
N PRO A 117 4.90 34.75 8.19
CA PRO A 117 6.31 34.55 7.87
C PRO A 117 7.27 34.76 9.05
N LEU A 118 6.89 35.55 10.07
CA LEU A 118 7.72 35.86 11.23
C LEU A 118 7.85 34.69 12.22
N GLN A 119 6.95 33.70 12.13
CA GLN A 119 6.97 32.48 12.95
C GLN A 119 7.09 32.79 14.45
N GLU A 120 8.21 32.44 15.09
CA GLU A 120 8.44 32.65 16.52
C GLU A 120 8.30 34.12 16.96
N ALA A 121 8.67 35.07 16.09
CA ALA A 121 8.57 36.50 16.33
C ALA A 121 7.18 37.08 16.00
N GLY A 122 6.35 36.36 15.26
CA GLY A 122 5.00 36.79 14.87
C GLY A 122 3.93 36.42 15.90
N ARG A 123 2.76 37.05 15.81
CA ARG A 123 1.58 36.66 16.58
C ARG A 123 0.35 36.59 15.68
N ASN A 124 -0.42 35.53 15.85
CA ASN A 124 -1.58 35.22 15.02
C ASN A 124 -2.88 35.29 15.83
N PHE A 125 -4.01 35.13 15.15
CA PHE A 125 -5.32 35.12 15.77
C PHE A 125 -5.74 33.71 16.20
N ASN A 126 -6.63 33.65 17.20
CA ASN A 126 -7.16 32.41 17.77
C ASN A 126 -8.03 31.61 16.78
N ASN A 127 -8.37 32.15 15.61
CA ASN A 127 -9.02 31.39 14.54
C ASN A 127 -8.02 30.70 13.58
N ALA A 128 -6.72 30.98 13.67
CA ALA A 128 -5.71 30.15 13.03
C ALA A 128 -5.56 28.85 13.82
N PHE A 129 -5.74 27.69 13.18
CA PHE A 129 -5.57 26.38 13.80
C PHE A 129 -4.14 25.85 13.66
N VAL A 130 -3.47 26.17 12.55
CA VAL A 130 -2.13 25.65 12.24
C VAL A 130 -1.28 26.78 11.72
N LEU A 131 -0.02 26.85 12.17
CA LEU A 131 1.03 27.68 11.58
C LEU A 131 2.19 26.80 11.17
N ALA A 132 2.70 26.95 9.96
CA ALA A 132 3.72 26.05 9.45
C ALA A 132 4.61 26.68 8.38
N ARG A 133 5.70 25.99 8.08
CA ARG A 133 6.72 26.41 7.11
C ARG A 133 7.33 25.23 6.36
N ALA A 134 7.72 25.48 5.11
CA ALA A 134 8.30 24.49 4.22
C ALA A 134 9.37 25.08 3.28
N ASN A 135 10.32 24.24 2.91
CA ASN A 135 11.35 24.55 1.92
C ASN A 135 11.19 23.65 0.68
N LYS A 136 11.62 24.16 -0.47
CA LYS A 136 11.76 23.37 -1.69
C LYS A 136 12.86 22.33 -1.52
N SER A 137 12.62 21.12 -2.01
CA SER A 137 13.71 20.21 -2.36
C SER A 137 14.36 20.72 -3.65
N VAL A 138 15.26 21.70 -3.53
CA VAL A 138 15.71 22.58 -4.63
C VAL A 138 16.07 21.80 -5.90
N ARG A 139 16.87 20.74 -5.76
CA ARG A 139 17.31 19.92 -6.91
C ARG A 139 16.13 19.26 -7.63
N ILE A 140 15.20 18.65 -6.89
CA ILE A 140 14.05 17.95 -7.48
C ILE A 140 13.01 18.92 -8.01
N PHE A 141 12.80 20.03 -7.31
CA PHE A 141 11.91 21.10 -7.73
C PHE A 141 12.30 21.61 -9.13
N GLU A 142 13.55 22.05 -9.29
CA GLU A 142 14.05 22.55 -10.58
C GLU A 142 14.09 21.46 -11.65
N TYR A 143 14.42 20.22 -11.29
CA TYR A 143 14.40 19.10 -12.22
C TYR A 143 12.99 18.83 -12.79
N ILE A 144 11.96 18.80 -11.94
CA ILE A 144 10.57 18.62 -12.36
C ILE A 144 10.16 19.78 -13.27
N VAL A 145 10.34 21.03 -12.80
CA VAL A 145 9.95 22.24 -13.55
C VAL A 145 10.61 22.25 -14.94
N ASN A 146 11.91 21.98 -15.02
CA ASN A 146 12.64 21.99 -16.29
C ASN A 146 12.23 20.83 -17.21
N SER A 147 11.90 19.66 -16.67
CA SER A 147 11.41 18.53 -17.47
C SER A 147 10.05 18.88 -18.11
N LEU A 148 9.12 19.36 -17.28
CA LEU A 148 7.76 19.72 -17.68
C LEU A 148 7.76 20.89 -18.68
N ALA A 149 8.54 21.94 -18.43
CA ALA A 149 8.68 23.09 -19.34
C ALA A 149 9.24 22.68 -20.71
N ASN A 150 10.01 21.59 -20.77
CA ASN A 150 10.53 21.03 -22.01
C ASN A 150 9.61 19.98 -22.66
N GLY A 151 8.37 19.83 -22.19
CA GLY A 151 7.40 18.90 -22.75
C GLY A 151 7.68 17.44 -22.40
N LYS A 152 8.41 17.17 -21.31
CA LYS A 152 8.80 15.82 -20.88
C LYS A 152 8.36 15.56 -19.44
N GLN A 153 8.05 14.30 -19.14
CA GLN A 153 7.88 13.86 -17.75
C GLN A 153 9.26 13.67 -17.09
N PRO A 154 9.39 13.96 -15.78
CA PRO A 154 10.62 13.70 -15.03
C PRO A 154 10.92 12.20 -14.93
N ASP A 155 12.20 11.85 -14.84
CA ASP A 155 12.65 10.48 -14.61
C ASP A 155 12.27 9.98 -13.21
N LEU A 156 11.71 8.76 -13.16
CA LEU A 156 11.15 8.19 -11.94
C LEU A 156 12.22 7.79 -10.92
N ASP A 157 13.41 7.38 -11.36
CA ASP A 157 14.50 6.98 -10.47
C ASP A 157 15.10 8.21 -9.77
N GLU A 158 15.17 9.35 -10.45
CA GLU A 158 15.53 10.62 -9.79
C GLU A 158 14.48 11.06 -8.76
N LEU A 159 13.19 10.89 -9.06
CA LEU A 159 12.11 11.19 -8.11
C LEU A 159 12.12 10.26 -6.89
N ALA A 160 12.45 8.97 -7.08
CA ALA A 160 12.48 7.96 -6.03
C ALA A 160 13.38 8.34 -4.84
N LYS A 161 14.51 8.99 -5.15
CA LYS A 161 15.57 9.39 -4.21
C LYS A 161 15.09 10.42 -3.17
N VAL A 162 14.07 11.21 -3.49
CA VAL A 162 13.53 12.25 -2.59
C VAL A 162 12.05 12.00 -2.27
N GLY A 163 11.21 11.80 -3.28
CA GLY A 163 9.79 11.47 -3.12
C GLY A 163 8.86 12.64 -2.72
N TYR A 164 9.35 13.88 -2.75
CA TYR A 164 8.55 15.08 -2.45
C TYR A 164 9.11 16.35 -3.12
N ILE A 165 8.24 17.34 -3.33
CA ILE A 165 8.59 18.67 -3.87
C ILE A 165 8.91 19.64 -2.73
N LEU A 166 8.04 19.67 -1.72
CA LEU A 166 8.19 20.48 -0.51
C LEU A 166 8.52 19.60 0.68
N ARG A 167 9.33 20.16 1.60
CA ARG A 167 9.65 19.58 2.90
C ARG A 167 9.23 20.54 4.00
N THR A 168 8.32 20.09 4.85
CA THR A 168 7.95 20.80 6.08
C THR A 168 9.08 20.68 7.10
N THR A 169 9.37 21.78 7.79
CA THR A 169 10.35 21.80 8.89
C THR A 169 9.69 22.05 10.24
N ALA A 170 8.50 22.66 10.25
CA ALA A 170 7.65 22.76 11.42
C ALA A 170 6.17 22.89 11.02
N VAL A 171 5.31 22.22 11.79
CA VAL A 171 3.85 22.31 11.70
C VAL A 171 3.35 22.46 13.13
N TYR A 172 2.91 23.66 13.49
CA TYR A 172 2.55 24.04 14.85
C TYR A 172 1.03 24.13 15.00
N GLY A 173 0.54 23.67 16.15
CA GLY A 173 -0.83 23.81 16.62
C GLY A 173 -0.86 24.16 18.10
N SER A 174 -2.01 24.00 18.75
CA SER A 174 -2.18 24.02 20.20
C SER A 174 -1.65 25.30 20.90
N GLY A 175 -2.11 26.48 20.48
CA GLY A 175 -1.86 27.74 21.21
C GLY A 175 -0.56 28.46 20.83
N LYS A 176 0.36 27.79 20.11
CA LYS A 176 1.69 28.35 19.83
C LYS A 176 1.58 29.61 18.97
N PHE A 177 2.29 30.68 19.35
CA PHE A 177 2.31 31.96 18.61
C PHE A 177 0.94 32.67 18.50
N GLY A 178 0.02 32.38 19.42
CA GLY A 178 -1.32 33.00 19.45
C GLY A 178 -2.35 32.33 18.55
N ILE A 179 -2.01 31.21 17.90
CA ILE A 179 -2.98 30.36 17.19
C ILE A 179 -3.88 29.63 18.19
N SER A 180 -4.90 28.92 17.71
CA SER A 180 -5.90 28.27 18.52
C SER A 180 -5.36 27.25 19.50
N ASP A 181 -5.86 27.30 20.74
CA ASP A 181 -5.67 26.26 21.74
C ASP A 181 -6.31 24.95 21.29
N PHE A 182 -5.76 23.83 21.75
CA PHE A 182 -6.27 22.50 21.42
C PHE A 182 -7.69 22.27 21.95
N ASP A 183 -8.05 22.86 23.09
CA ASP A 183 -9.38 22.74 23.71
C ASP A 183 -10.50 23.28 22.80
N ASN A 184 -10.20 24.29 21.97
CA ASN A 184 -11.14 24.80 20.98
C ASN A 184 -11.35 23.80 19.84
N LEU A 185 -10.32 23.04 19.47
CA LEU A 185 -10.43 21.99 18.44
C LEU A 185 -11.20 20.77 18.95
N GLN A 186 -11.11 20.42 20.24
CA GLN A 186 -11.80 19.24 20.79
C GLN A 186 -13.33 19.26 20.56
N LYS A 187 -13.93 20.45 20.47
CA LYS A 187 -15.37 20.63 20.20
C LYS A 187 -15.69 20.88 18.72
N ASN A 188 -14.68 20.96 17.85
CA ASN A 188 -14.86 21.19 16.43
C ASN A 188 -15.35 19.92 15.73
N GLY A 189 -16.40 20.04 14.90
CA GLY A 189 -17.01 18.90 14.20
C GLY A 189 -16.08 18.25 13.17
N ASP A 190 -15.13 18.99 12.63
CA ASP A 190 -14.22 18.56 11.56
C ASP A 190 -12.87 18.10 12.11
N PHE A 191 -12.30 18.84 13.08
CA PHE A 191 -10.90 18.74 13.50
C PHE A 191 -10.68 18.39 14.99
N SER A 192 -11.64 17.71 15.64
CA SER A 192 -11.52 17.24 17.04
C SER A 192 -10.58 16.05 17.24
N GLN A 193 -10.16 15.38 16.16
CA GLN A 193 -9.19 14.30 16.22
C GLN A 193 -7.75 14.84 16.36
N SER A 194 -6.92 14.10 17.09
CA SER A 194 -5.50 14.42 17.28
C SER A 194 -4.80 14.72 15.95
N PHE A 195 -4.15 15.89 15.87
CA PHE A 195 -3.37 16.38 14.71
C PHE A 195 -4.15 16.49 13.38
N SER A 196 -5.48 16.43 13.39
CA SER A 196 -6.27 16.38 12.15
C SER A 196 -6.21 17.69 11.35
N ALA A 197 -6.17 18.85 12.02
CA ALA A 197 -6.00 20.15 11.37
C ALA A 197 -4.62 20.26 10.71
N GLU A 198 -3.58 19.84 11.42
CA GLU A 198 -2.20 19.82 10.92
C GLU A 198 -2.05 18.90 9.71
N MET A 199 -2.64 17.69 9.76
CA MET A 199 -2.63 16.78 8.63
C MET A 199 -3.39 17.36 7.42
N CYS A 200 -4.50 18.07 7.64
CA CYS A 200 -5.24 18.75 6.57
C CYS A 200 -4.40 19.86 5.92
N ALA A 201 -3.73 20.68 6.72
CA ALA A 201 -2.83 21.70 6.23
C ALA A 201 -1.69 21.10 5.38
N VAL A 202 -1.07 20.01 5.84
CA VAL A 202 0.00 19.32 5.09
C VAL A 202 -0.52 18.69 3.80
N TYR A 203 -1.73 18.12 3.78
CA TYR A 203 -2.34 17.57 2.57
C TYR A 203 -2.58 18.65 1.51
N ILE A 204 -3.08 19.82 1.90
CA ILE A 204 -3.33 20.92 0.95
C ILE A 204 -2.01 21.53 0.48
N VAL A 205 -0.99 21.64 1.33
CA VAL A 205 0.36 22.05 0.89
C VAL A 205 0.98 21.07 -0.10
N ARG A 206 0.66 19.76 0.00
CA ARG A 206 1.01 18.79 -1.04
C ARG A 206 0.43 19.20 -2.38
N GLN A 207 -0.88 19.46 -2.43
CA GLN A 207 -1.57 19.88 -3.65
C GLN A 207 -0.97 21.18 -4.20
N PHE A 208 -0.75 22.17 -3.35
CA PHE A 208 -0.06 23.40 -3.72
C PHE A 208 1.29 23.13 -4.37
N SER A 209 2.11 22.22 -3.82
CA SER A 209 3.42 21.92 -4.39
C SER A 209 3.36 21.34 -5.81
N LEU A 210 2.32 20.57 -6.12
CA LEU A 210 2.06 19.99 -7.45
C LEU A 210 1.61 21.08 -8.42
N ASP A 211 0.64 21.91 -7.99
CA ASP A 211 0.13 23.03 -8.77
C ASP A 211 1.25 24.04 -9.06
N TRP A 212 2.14 24.27 -8.09
CA TRP A 212 3.23 25.23 -8.17
C TRP A 212 4.27 24.85 -9.22
N VAL A 213 4.70 23.58 -9.28
CA VAL A 213 5.64 23.14 -10.32
C VAL A 213 5.01 23.15 -11.71
N ASN A 214 3.73 22.78 -11.84
CA ASN A 214 3.01 22.86 -13.10
C ASN A 214 2.89 24.31 -13.59
N TYR A 215 2.53 25.23 -12.69
CA TYR A 215 2.41 26.65 -12.98
C TYR A 215 3.74 27.24 -13.48
N ILE A 216 4.84 27.06 -12.73
CA ILE A 216 6.15 27.59 -13.14
C ILE A 216 6.62 26.93 -14.45
N ALA A 217 6.38 25.63 -14.63
CA ALA A 217 6.71 24.95 -15.89
C ALA A 217 5.95 25.54 -17.07
N LYS A 218 4.66 25.87 -16.90
CA LYS A 218 3.85 26.54 -17.92
C LYS A 218 4.38 27.95 -18.23
N GLN A 219 4.76 28.72 -17.21
CA GLN A 219 5.35 30.05 -17.41
C GLN A 219 6.69 29.99 -18.15
N ARG A 220 7.54 29.00 -17.87
CA ARG A 220 8.85 28.83 -18.53
C ARG A 220 8.75 28.22 -19.93
N GLY A 221 7.85 27.25 -20.13
CA GLY A 221 7.77 26.45 -21.35
C GLY A 221 6.70 26.88 -22.35
N GLY A 222 5.78 27.77 -21.95
CA GLY A 222 4.66 28.21 -22.80
C GLY A 222 3.83 27.03 -23.30
N ASP A 223 3.59 26.96 -24.61
CA ASP A 223 2.80 25.89 -25.24
C ASP A 223 3.51 24.53 -25.26
N LYS A 224 4.84 24.50 -25.08
CA LYS A 224 5.61 23.25 -25.00
C LYS A 224 5.43 22.54 -23.67
N ALA A 225 5.08 23.28 -22.62
CA ALA A 225 5.00 22.73 -21.28
C ALA A 225 3.91 21.64 -21.17
N VAL A 226 4.22 20.56 -20.45
CA VAL A 226 3.26 19.51 -20.12
C VAL A 226 2.97 19.51 -18.62
N GLU A 227 1.77 19.07 -18.23
CA GLU A 227 1.45 18.85 -16.82
C GLU A 227 2.12 17.57 -16.30
N LEU A 228 2.43 17.57 -15.01
CA LEU A 228 2.97 16.40 -14.33
C LEU A 228 1.99 15.23 -14.40
N ASP A 229 2.48 14.04 -14.76
CA ASP A 229 1.64 12.85 -14.86
C ASP A 229 0.95 12.53 -13.53
N ARG A 230 -0.34 12.17 -13.58
CA ARG A 230 -1.15 11.94 -12.37
C ARG A 230 -0.61 10.80 -11.49
N ASP A 231 0.00 9.76 -12.05
CA ASP A 231 0.60 8.70 -11.25
C ASP A 231 1.82 9.22 -10.48
N ILE A 232 2.60 10.12 -11.11
CA ILE A 232 3.71 10.81 -10.44
C ILE A 232 3.20 11.77 -9.37
N GLN A 233 2.14 12.54 -9.66
CA GLN A 233 1.52 13.42 -8.67
C GLN A 233 1.06 12.64 -7.44
N ARG A 234 0.41 11.48 -7.62
CA ARG A 234 0.06 10.57 -6.52
C ARG A 234 1.30 10.12 -5.76
N TYR A 235 2.31 9.64 -6.48
CA TYR A 235 3.54 9.13 -5.86
C TYR A 235 4.28 10.18 -5.00
N LEU A 236 4.23 11.46 -5.35
CA LEU A 236 4.88 12.51 -4.58
C LEU A 236 4.08 12.82 -3.31
N GLY A 237 4.78 12.86 -2.17
CA GLY A 237 4.22 13.29 -0.90
C GLY A 237 4.78 14.64 -0.45
N VAL A 238 4.72 14.90 0.85
CA VAL A 238 5.37 16.02 1.51
C VAL A 238 6.45 15.49 2.44
N GLY A 239 7.67 15.96 2.25
CA GLY A 239 8.78 15.62 3.13
C GLY A 239 8.57 16.21 4.52
N ASN A 240 9.08 15.51 5.53
CA ASN A 240 9.18 16.04 6.87
C ASN A 240 10.50 15.60 7.48
N ALA A 241 11.17 16.52 8.20
CA ALA A 241 12.34 16.19 9.00
C ALA A 241 12.00 16.35 10.47
N THR A 242 12.04 15.24 11.20
CA THR A 242 11.69 15.19 12.62
C THR A 242 12.92 14.94 13.45
N GLY A 243 13.22 15.87 14.36
CA GLY A 243 14.26 15.74 15.39
C GLY A 243 13.72 15.35 16.76
N LEU A 244 14.57 15.49 17.78
CA LEU A 244 14.28 15.10 19.16
C LEU A 244 13.07 15.79 19.79
N GLY A 245 12.64 16.96 19.29
CA GLY A 245 11.53 17.72 19.88
C GLY A 245 10.22 16.95 19.99
N MET A 246 9.99 15.93 19.15
CA MET A 246 8.79 15.10 19.22
C MET A 246 8.87 13.94 20.21
N ALA A 247 10.06 13.49 20.61
CA ALA A 247 10.21 12.33 21.51
C ALA A 247 9.66 12.61 22.93
N PRO A 248 9.95 13.76 23.58
CA PRO A 248 9.38 14.08 24.89
C PRO A 248 7.86 14.15 24.91
N TYR A 249 7.20 14.44 23.79
CA TYR A 249 5.74 14.46 23.73
C TYR A 249 5.15 13.11 24.15
N LEU A 250 5.72 11.99 23.67
CA LEU A 250 5.21 10.66 24.01
C LEU A 250 5.37 10.33 25.51
N ILE A 251 6.36 10.93 26.16
CA ILE A 251 6.61 10.75 27.60
C ILE A 251 5.72 11.68 28.42
N LYS A 252 5.52 12.92 27.97
CA LYS A 252 4.72 13.95 28.66
C LYS A 252 3.20 13.71 28.54
N HIS A 253 2.74 13.06 27.46
CA HIS A 253 1.33 12.76 27.19
C HIS A 253 1.04 11.25 27.21
N PRO A 254 1.32 10.55 28.33
CA PRO A 254 1.28 9.08 28.36
C PRO A 254 -0.13 8.52 28.20
N LYS A 255 -1.18 9.23 28.64
CA LYS A 255 -2.57 8.80 28.43
C LYS A 255 -2.96 8.82 26.95
N VAL A 256 -2.49 9.81 26.20
CA VAL A 256 -2.70 9.88 24.75
C VAL A 256 -2.02 8.70 24.06
N VAL A 257 -0.75 8.43 24.39
CA VAL A 257 0.00 7.31 23.80
C VAL A 257 -0.60 5.96 24.18
N ASP A 258 -0.97 5.76 25.45
CA ASP A 258 -1.70 4.59 25.93
C ASP A 258 -2.97 4.39 25.11
N ASN A 259 -3.80 5.44 24.97
CA ASN A 259 -5.05 5.35 24.23
C ASN A 259 -4.83 5.02 22.74
N TRP A 260 -3.86 5.66 22.08
CA TRP A 260 -3.53 5.35 20.68
C TRP A 260 -3.20 3.88 20.47
N LEU A 261 -2.33 3.33 21.34
CA LEU A 261 -1.90 1.95 21.24
C LEU A 261 -3.01 0.99 21.71
N TYR A 262 -3.77 1.36 22.73
CA TYR A 262 -4.92 0.60 23.21
C TYR A 262 -6.00 0.47 22.13
N GLN A 263 -6.39 1.56 21.45
CA GLN A 263 -7.36 1.50 20.36
C GLN A 263 -6.86 0.66 19.19
N ARG A 264 -5.56 0.77 18.86
CA ARG A 264 -4.93 -0.08 17.83
C ARG A 264 -4.96 -1.55 18.21
N GLU A 265 -4.60 -1.91 19.44
CA GLU A 265 -4.61 -3.31 19.90
C GLU A 265 -6.02 -3.87 20.04
N LEU A 266 -7.00 -3.04 20.44
CA LEU A 266 -8.42 -3.43 20.42
C LEU A 266 -8.89 -3.74 18.99
N ALA A 267 -8.58 -2.87 18.03
CA ALA A 267 -8.89 -3.11 16.63
C ALA A 267 -8.24 -4.42 16.13
N LEU A 268 -6.95 -4.59 16.43
CA LEU A 268 -6.21 -5.80 16.07
C LEU A 268 -6.82 -7.06 16.71
N SER A 269 -7.21 -7.01 17.98
CA SER A 269 -7.81 -8.16 18.67
C SER A 269 -9.14 -8.62 18.05
N LYS A 270 -9.92 -7.69 17.48
CA LYS A 270 -11.14 -8.01 16.72
C LYS A 270 -10.81 -8.65 15.37
N VAL A 271 -9.76 -8.15 14.71
CA VAL A 271 -9.25 -8.72 13.45
C VAL A 271 -8.66 -10.12 13.68
N MET A 272 -7.93 -10.34 14.77
CA MET A 272 -7.32 -11.64 15.11
C MET A 272 -8.36 -12.74 15.36
N GLN A 273 -9.59 -12.39 15.73
CA GLN A 273 -10.71 -13.34 15.88
C GLN A 273 -11.34 -13.75 14.54
N GLN A 274 -11.00 -13.08 13.44
CA GLN A 274 -11.52 -13.42 12.11
C GLN A 274 -10.78 -14.63 11.51
N LYS A 275 -11.44 -15.27 10.55
CA LYS A 275 -10.83 -16.31 9.71
C LYS A 275 -10.32 -15.68 8.43
N LEU A 276 -9.15 -16.14 7.99
CA LEU A 276 -8.60 -15.74 6.70
C LEU A 276 -9.13 -16.66 5.60
N ASP A 277 -10.17 -16.21 4.90
CA ASP A 277 -10.67 -16.91 3.70
C ASP A 277 -9.74 -16.69 2.49
N MET A 278 -10.05 -17.36 1.37
CA MET A 278 -9.22 -17.29 0.17
C MET A 278 -9.18 -15.90 -0.47
N SER A 279 -10.25 -15.10 -0.36
CA SER A 279 -10.29 -13.73 -0.88
C SER A 279 -9.39 -12.83 -0.04
N LYS A 280 -9.56 -12.87 1.29
CA LYS A 280 -8.76 -12.08 2.23
C LYS A 280 -7.30 -12.50 2.24
N ALA A 281 -7.01 -13.79 2.06
CA ALA A 281 -5.64 -14.26 1.88
C ALA A 281 -5.00 -13.69 0.60
N LYS A 282 -5.75 -13.60 -0.50
CA LYS A 282 -5.28 -12.97 -1.74
C LYS A 282 -5.00 -11.48 -1.55
N GLU A 283 -5.93 -10.74 -0.94
CA GLU A 283 -5.75 -9.31 -0.59
C GLU A 283 -4.50 -9.11 0.28
N LEU A 284 -4.34 -9.92 1.32
CA LEU A 284 -3.18 -9.88 2.22
C LEU A 284 -1.88 -10.14 1.45
N ILE A 285 -1.85 -11.16 0.58
CA ILE A 285 -0.69 -11.46 -0.26
C ILE A 285 -0.29 -10.26 -1.11
N ASP A 286 -1.27 -9.56 -1.70
CA ASP A 286 -1.01 -8.43 -2.57
C ASP A 286 -0.49 -7.23 -1.78
N TYR A 287 -1.03 -6.97 -0.58
CA TYR A 287 -0.49 -5.96 0.33
C TYR A 287 0.95 -6.27 0.76
N LEU A 288 1.25 -7.52 1.14
CA LEU A 288 2.59 -7.93 1.59
C LEU A 288 3.62 -7.91 0.46
N LYS A 289 3.25 -8.31 -0.77
CA LYS A 289 4.12 -8.17 -1.95
C LYS A 289 4.43 -6.70 -2.21
N ARG A 290 3.41 -5.84 -2.17
CA ARG A 290 3.60 -4.40 -2.34
C ARG A 290 4.48 -3.82 -1.25
N ALA A 291 4.28 -4.19 0.00
CA ALA A 291 5.16 -3.78 1.11
C ALA A 291 6.61 -4.24 0.89
N SER A 292 6.81 -5.50 0.46
CA SER A 292 8.13 -6.04 0.14
C SER A 292 8.83 -5.25 -0.98
N LEU A 293 8.10 -4.88 -2.04
CA LEU A 293 8.61 -4.04 -3.14
C LEU A 293 8.89 -2.61 -2.67
N HIS A 294 7.98 -2.01 -1.92
CA HIS A 294 8.16 -0.67 -1.35
C HIS A 294 9.45 -0.58 -0.54
N LEU A 295 9.71 -1.56 0.34
CA LEU A 295 10.95 -1.61 1.12
C LEU A 295 12.21 -1.69 0.25
N LYS A 296 12.16 -2.36 -0.91
CA LYS A 296 13.28 -2.43 -1.86
C LYS A 296 13.52 -1.11 -2.59
N GLU A 297 12.47 -0.33 -2.81
CA GLU A 297 12.53 0.98 -3.48
C GLU A 297 12.95 2.11 -2.54
N ILE A 298 12.93 1.90 -1.22
CA ILE A 298 13.43 2.89 -0.26
C ILE A 298 14.94 3.00 -0.40
N THR A 299 15.41 4.22 -0.69
CA THR A 299 16.83 4.58 -0.61
C THR A 299 17.08 5.29 0.72
N THR A 300 18.06 4.82 1.50
CA THR A 300 18.53 5.48 2.73
C THR A 300 20.05 5.42 2.80
N ILE A 301 20.66 6.41 3.44
CA ILE A 301 22.11 6.43 3.70
C ILE A 301 22.48 5.67 4.97
N ASP A 302 21.48 5.34 5.82
CA ASP A 302 21.69 4.64 7.07
C ASP A 302 21.76 3.13 6.84
N SER A 303 22.96 2.56 7.00
CA SER A 303 23.19 1.14 6.74
C SER A 303 22.39 0.21 7.65
N ARG A 304 22.06 0.66 8.87
CA ARG A 304 21.24 -0.12 9.81
C ARG A 304 19.81 -0.23 9.31
N GLN A 305 19.18 0.89 8.94
CA GLN A 305 17.83 0.93 8.40
C GLN A 305 17.75 0.23 7.03
N ASP A 306 18.74 0.40 6.16
CA ASP A 306 18.82 -0.33 4.90
C ASP A 306 18.83 -1.86 5.13
N ASN A 307 19.61 -2.33 6.11
CA ASN A 307 19.62 -3.74 6.48
C ASN A 307 18.27 -4.22 7.05
N LEU A 308 17.63 -3.43 7.92
CA LEU A 308 16.29 -3.75 8.43
C LEU A 308 15.26 -3.86 7.29
N ASN A 309 15.28 -2.93 6.33
CA ASN A 309 14.40 -2.95 5.16
C ASN A 309 14.64 -4.22 4.32
N LYS A 310 15.89 -4.61 4.09
CA LYS A 310 16.26 -5.83 3.34
C LYS A 310 15.78 -7.11 4.03
N ILE A 311 16.01 -7.21 5.35
CA ILE A 311 15.55 -8.36 6.16
C ILE A 311 14.03 -8.46 6.08
N ALA A 312 13.31 -7.39 6.42
CA ALA A 312 11.85 -7.39 6.40
C ALA A 312 11.30 -7.71 5.00
N SER A 313 11.89 -7.14 3.94
CA SER A 313 11.48 -7.42 2.56
C SER A 313 11.64 -8.90 2.17
N SER A 314 12.73 -9.54 2.60
CA SER A 314 12.97 -10.97 2.38
C SER A 314 11.99 -11.83 3.19
N GLU A 315 11.78 -11.50 4.46
CA GLU A 315 10.86 -12.20 5.36
C GLU A 315 9.40 -12.13 4.87
N LEU A 316 8.96 -10.98 4.39
CA LEU A 316 7.64 -10.81 3.76
C LEU A 316 7.46 -11.74 2.55
N SER A 317 8.52 -11.98 1.76
CA SER A 317 8.47 -12.92 0.64
C SER A 317 8.28 -14.36 1.12
N TYR A 318 8.90 -14.75 2.23
CA TYR A 318 8.66 -16.04 2.87
C TYR A 318 7.24 -16.15 3.43
N ILE A 319 6.76 -15.11 4.12
CA ILE A 319 5.39 -15.04 4.64
C ILE A 319 4.38 -15.24 3.50
N VAL A 320 4.55 -14.55 2.37
CA VAL A 320 3.68 -14.71 1.19
C VAL A 320 3.68 -16.15 0.66
N LYS A 321 4.84 -16.81 0.58
CA LYS A 321 4.92 -18.21 0.16
C LYS A 321 4.17 -19.12 1.12
N GLU A 322 4.33 -18.88 2.42
CA GLU A 322 3.69 -19.66 3.48
C GLU A 322 2.17 -19.53 3.45
N ILE A 323 1.63 -18.32 3.28
CA ILE A 323 0.19 -18.07 3.12
C ILE A 323 -0.36 -18.94 1.97
N LYS A 324 0.33 -18.97 0.82
CA LYS A 324 -0.09 -19.78 -0.34
C LYS A 324 -0.07 -21.30 -0.10
N THR A 325 0.86 -21.78 0.72
CA THR A 325 1.05 -23.23 0.93
C THR A 325 0.26 -23.79 2.11
N LYS A 326 0.02 -22.98 3.15
CA LYS A 326 -0.48 -23.47 4.44
C LYS A 326 -1.89 -23.01 4.77
N ILE A 327 -2.39 -21.96 4.13
CA ILE A 327 -3.73 -21.46 4.44
C ILE A 327 -4.74 -22.34 3.72
N ASN A 328 -5.31 -23.26 4.50
CA ASN A 328 -6.61 -23.84 4.20
C ASN A 328 -7.70 -22.80 4.54
N ALA A 329 -8.91 -22.96 4.00
CA ALA A 329 -10.01 -22.00 4.09
C ALA A 329 -10.59 -21.75 5.51
N SER A 330 -9.79 -21.89 6.58
CA SER A 330 -10.25 -21.77 7.98
C SER A 330 -9.16 -21.36 8.99
N MET A 331 -7.96 -20.93 8.58
CA MET A 331 -6.94 -20.45 9.52
C MET A 331 -7.43 -19.20 10.27
N VAL A 332 -7.31 -19.21 11.60
CA VAL A 332 -7.63 -18.06 12.46
C VAL A 332 -6.47 -17.06 12.39
N ILE A 333 -6.77 -15.77 12.25
CA ILE A 333 -5.73 -14.73 12.10
C ILE A 333 -4.81 -14.67 13.32
N GLU A 334 -5.33 -14.94 14.54
CA GLU A 334 -4.50 -15.07 15.75
C GLU A 334 -3.35 -16.08 15.57
N GLU A 335 -3.63 -17.27 15.01
CA GLU A 335 -2.62 -18.31 14.78
C GLU A 335 -1.57 -17.85 13.76
N PHE A 336 -2.02 -17.12 12.73
CA PHE A 336 -1.13 -16.54 11.73
C PHE A 336 -0.21 -15.45 12.34
N VAL A 337 -0.75 -14.55 13.16
CA VAL A 337 0.03 -13.53 13.86
C VAL A 337 1.04 -14.18 14.80
N GLU A 338 0.65 -15.19 15.57
CA GLU A 338 1.55 -15.94 16.44
C GLU A 338 2.70 -16.58 15.64
N TYR A 339 2.38 -17.17 14.48
CA TYR A 339 3.38 -17.73 13.58
C TYR A 339 4.39 -16.69 13.06
N THR A 340 3.98 -15.43 12.88
CA THR A 340 4.88 -14.38 12.41
C THR A 340 5.92 -13.93 13.45
N LYS A 341 5.77 -14.31 14.73
CA LYS A 341 6.69 -13.90 15.81
C LYS A 341 8.15 -14.35 15.63
N LYS A 342 8.40 -15.34 14.76
CA LYS A 342 9.75 -15.81 14.43
C LYS A 342 10.53 -14.87 13.49
N TYR A 343 9.86 -13.93 12.84
CA TYR A 343 10.46 -12.95 11.92
C TYR A 343 10.83 -11.66 12.67
N SER A 344 11.51 -10.73 11.99
CA SER A 344 11.84 -9.41 12.55
C SER A 344 10.61 -8.60 12.98
N LEU A 345 10.81 -7.66 13.92
CA LEU A 345 9.75 -6.77 14.40
C LEU A 345 9.16 -5.90 13.26
N ASP A 346 9.99 -5.42 12.33
CA ASP A 346 9.53 -4.69 11.14
C ASP A 346 8.60 -5.54 10.27
N ALA A 347 8.97 -6.80 9.98
CA ALA A 347 8.12 -7.70 9.21
C ALA A 347 6.78 -7.98 9.92
N GLN A 348 6.82 -8.18 11.24
CA GLN A 348 5.62 -8.37 12.07
C GLN A 348 4.71 -7.13 12.01
N GLU A 349 5.23 -5.93 12.24
CA GLU A 349 4.43 -4.70 12.26
C GLU A 349 3.87 -4.33 10.88
N ILE A 350 4.55 -4.69 9.79
CA ILE A 350 4.00 -4.60 8.43
C ILE A 350 2.81 -5.56 8.27
N VAL A 351 2.94 -6.81 8.70
CA VAL A 351 1.84 -7.79 8.67
C VAL A 351 0.64 -7.26 9.44
N LEU A 352 0.83 -6.73 10.65
CA LEU A 352 -0.26 -6.17 11.46
C LEU A 352 -0.92 -4.97 10.77
N SER A 353 -0.14 -4.10 10.14
CA SER A 353 -0.67 -2.97 9.38
C SER A 353 -1.50 -3.42 8.18
N CYS A 354 -1.07 -4.46 7.47
CA CYS A 354 -1.85 -5.07 6.39
C CYS A 354 -3.14 -5.73 6.91
N LEU A 355 -3.09 -6.44 8.05
CA LEU A 355 -4.27 -7.09 8.65
C LEU A 355 -5.32 -6.06 9.08
N LEU A 356 -4.91 -4.93 9.65
CA LEU A 356 -5.82 -3.83 9.99
C LEU A 356 -6.49 -3.20 8.76
N GLU A 357 -5.89 -3.31 7.57
CA GLU A 357 -6.51 -2.81 6.34
C GLU A 357 -7.57 -3.77 5.77
N LEU A 358 -7.46 -5.08 6.05
CA LEU A 358 -8.37 -6.09 5.49
C LEU A 358 -9.82 -6.00 5.99
N TYR A 359 -10.03 -5.50 7.22
CA TYR A 359 -11.32 -5.50 7.91
C TYR A 359 -11.72 -4.08 8.32
N PRO A 360 -11.99 -3.19 7.36
CA PRO A 360 -12.29 -1.78 7.63
C PRO A 360 -13.47 -1.60 8.60
N GLU A 361 -14.47 -2.46 8.52
CA GLU A 361 -15.67 -2.45 9.37
C GLU A 361 -15.37 -2.69 10.86
N LEU A 362 -14.29 -3.43 11.17
CA LEU A 362 -13.86 -3.69 12.54
C LEU A 362 -12.91 -2.60 13.06
N VAL A 363 -12.19 -1.95 12.16
CA VAL A 363 -11.09 -1.04 12.49
C VAL A 363 -11.55 0.42 12.54
N ASP A 364 -12.36 0.88 11.58
CA ASP A 364 -12.73 2.29 11.45
C ASP A 364 -13.44 2.85 12.68
N ILE A 365 -14.21 2.04 13.41
CA ILE A 365 -14.90 2.48 14.64
C ILE A 365 -13.95 2.99 15.73
N HIS A 366 -12.67 2.62 15.67
CA HIS A 366 -11.66 3.03 16.64
C HIS A 366 -11.06 4.41 16.35
N ASP A 367 -11.22 4.95 15.13
CA ASP A 367 -10.63 6.24 14.76
C ASP A 367 -11.22 7.42 15.56
N LYS A 368 -12.51 7.35 15.90
CA LYS A 368 -13.22 8.32 16.74
C LYS A 368 -12.83 8.25 18.22
N MET A 369 -12.12 7.20 18.63
CA MET A 369 -11.75 6.96 20.04
C MET A 369 -10.28 7.32 20.33
N MET A 370 -9.56 7.93 19.39
CA MET A 370 -8.14 8.26 19.53
C MET A 370 -7.85 9.50 20.39
N THR A 371 -8.86 10.31 20.70
CA THR A 371 -8.76 11.46 21.62
C THR A 371 -9.20 11.04 23.03
N ILE A 372 -8.48 11.50 24.06
CA ILE A 372 -8.74 11.17 25.46
C ILE A 372 -8.51 12.40 26.36
N ASP A 373 -9.28 12.50 27.45
CA ASP A 373 -9.01 13.45 28.53
C ASP A 373 -7.73 13.05 29.27
N GLU A 374 -6.76 13.96 29.35
CA GLU A 374 -5.48 13.73 30.00
C GLU A 374 -5.48 13.99 31.52
N THR A 375 -6.62 14.39 32.10
CA THR A 375 -6.76 14.64 33.53
C THR A 375 -6.26 13.44 34.36
N PRO A 376 -5.29 13.64 35.27
CA PRO A 376 -4.76 12.56 36.11
C PRO A 376 -5.80 12.03 37.10
N LEU A 377 -5.60 10.80 37.57
CA LEU A 377 -6.44 10.24 38.64
C LEU A 377 -6.15 10.91 39.99
N GLU A 378 -7.22 11.07 40.78
CA GLU A 378 -7.12 11.53 42.16
C GLU A 378 -6.41 10.50 43.06
N LEU A 379 -5.67 11.01 44.06
CA LEU A 379 -4.95 10.19 45.05
C LEU A 379 -5.72 10.02 46.37
N THR A 380 -6.95 10.53 46.43
CA THR A 380 -7.78 10.49 47.63
C THR A 380 -8.10 9.05 48.02
N GLY A 381 -7.84 8.71 49.29
CA GLY A 381 -8.10 7.38 49.83
C GLY A 381 -7.04 6.31 49.50
N VAL A 382 -6.15 6.57 48.55
CA VAL A 382 -5.11 5.62 48.12
C VAL A 382 -4.09 5.38 49.22
N LYS A 383 -3.76 4.11 49.48
CA LYS A 383 -2.78 3.67 50.47
C LYS A 383 -1.41 3.38 49.84
N ILE A 384 -0.36 3.41 50.65
CA ILE A 384 1.00 3.08 50.22
C ILE A 384 1.09 1.66 49.65
N SER A 385 0.42 0.67 50.28
CA SER A 385 0.38 -0.71 49.78
C SER A 385 -0.18 -0.82 48.35
N GLU A 386 -1.21 -0.04 48.02
CA GLU A 386 -1.80 -0.03 46.68
C GLU A 386 -0.83 0.54 45.65
N ILE A 387 -0.10 1.61 45.99
CA ILE A 387 0.93 2.17 45.14
C ILE A 387 2.09 1.18 44.93
N LYS A 388 2.59 0.55 46.00
CA LYS A 388 3.65 -0.47 45.91
C LYS A 388 3.25 -1.61 44.96
N ASN A 389 2.04 -2.14 45.10
CA ASN A 389 1.50 -3.18 44.23
C ASN A 389 1.40 -2.73 42.76
N VAL A 390 0.95 -1.50 42.50
CA VAL A 390 0.94 -0.94 41.14
C VAL A 390 2.35 -0.88 40.56
N ILE A 391 3.33 -0.39 41.33
CA ILE A 391 4.73 -0.31 40.89
C ILE A 391 5.28 -1.70 40.57
N GLU A 392 5.14 -2.66 41.50
CA GLU A 392 5.65 -4.02 41.35
C GLU A 392 5.04 -4.74 40.13
N LYS A 393 3.76 -4.48 39.82
CA LYS A 393 3.06 -5.12 38.71
C LYS A 393 3.24 -4.44 37.35
N LYS A 394 3.33 -3.11 37.32
CA LYS A 394 3.29 -2.32 36.06
C LYS A 394 4.64 -1.70 35.68
N TYR A 395 5.55 -1.58 36.64
CA TYR A 395 6.87 -0.99 36.49
C TYR A 395 7.99 -1.96 36.88
N ASP A 396 7.73 -3.26 36.79
CA ASP A 396 8.71 -4.34 36.92
C ASP A 396 9.95 -4.10 36.04
N TRP A 397 9.72 -3.66 34.80
CA TRP A 397 10.76 -3.28 33.85
C TRP A 397 11.65 -2.14 34.35
N ALA A 398 11.12 -1.19 35.14
CA ALA A 398 11.90 -0.10 35.71
C ALA A 398 12.67 -0.55 36.96
N LEU A 399 12.03 -1.36 37.81
CA LEU A 399 12.66 -1.93 39.01
C LEU A 399 13.84 -2.85 38.68
N GLY A 400 13.85 -3.47 37.50
CA GLY A 400 14.97 -4.29 37.02
C GLY A 400 16.22 -3.52 36.60
N ILE A 401 16.18 -2.19 36.54
CA ILE A 401 17.31 -1.36 36.08
C ILE A 401 18.20 -0.97 37.24
N ASN A 402 19.50 -1.24 37.12
CA ASN A 402 20.50 -0.75 38.06
C ASN A 402 20.97 0.66 37.67
N PHE A 403 20.41 1.69 38.31
CA PHE A 403 20.81 3.09 38.11
C PHE A 403 22.12 3.49 38.81
N GLU A 404 22.82 2.58 39.51
CA GLU A 404 24.21 2.83 39.93
C GLU A 404 25.20 2.59 38.80
N ASN A 405 24.79 1.87 37.73
CA ASN A 405 25.61 1.73 36.53
C ASN A 405 25.58 3.04 35.72
N PRO A 406 26.73 3.65 35.41
CA PRO A 406 26.80 4.86 34.57
C PRO A 406 26.15 4.69 33.19
N GLU A 407 26.18 3.48 32.61
CA GLU A 407 25.55 3.24 31.30
C GLU A 407 24.03 3.38 31.33
N ASN A 408 23.40 3.20 32.50
CA ASN A 408 21.96 3.43 32.71
C ASN A 408 21.62 4.89 33.04
N ASN A 409 22.62 5.76 33.20
CA ASN A 409 22.48 7.20 33.42
C ASN A 409 23.38 8.01 32.47
N TYR A 410 23.61 7.48 31.27
CA TYR A 410 24.56 8.03 30.33
C TYR A 410 24.06 9.36 29.73
N TRP A 411 22.79 9.41 29.32
CA TRP A 411 22.19 10.63 28.78
C TRP A 411 21.52 11.46 29.87
N PHE A 412 21.34 12.75 29.57
CA PHE A 412 20.39 13.64 30.24
C PHE A 412 19.65 14.48 29.18
N TRP A 413 18.36 14.73 29.42
CA TRP A 413 17.54 15.56 28.55
C TRP A 413 17.58 17.00 29.03
N TYR A 414 17.77 17.97 28.14
CA TYR A 414 17.74 19.39 28.48
C TYR A 414 17.00 20.20 27.41
N ILE A 415 16.68 21.46 27.70
CA ILE A 415 16.13 22.41 26.73
C ILE A 415 17.24 23.35 26.29
N SER A 416 17.46 23.45 24.99
CA SER A 416 18.47 24.36 24.41
C SER A 416 18.04 25.82 24.56
N GLU A 417 18.93 26.68 25.06
CA GLU A 417 18.66 28.13 25.18
C GLU A 417 18.42 28.79 23.81
N GLU A 418 19.16 28.41 22.77
CA GLU A 418 19.06 29.02 21.45
C GLU A 418 17.68 28.87 20.76
N LYS A 419 16.95 27.78 21.06
CA LYS A 419 15.77 27.37 20.28
C LYS A 419 14.62 26.80 21.10
N GLU A 420 14.76 26.73 22.42
CA GLU A 420 13.77 26.15 23.33
C GLU A 420 13.36 24.71 22.95
N GLU A 421 14.27 23.97 22.31
CA GLU A 421 14.04 22.60 21.84
C GLU A 421 14.67 21.56 22.79
N PRO A 422 14.01 20.41 22.99
CA PRO A 422 14.60 19.26 23.69
C PRO A 422 15.86 18.72 23.00
N ARG A 423 16.90 18.48 23.79
CA ARG A 423 18.19 17.93 23.38
C ARG A 423 18.65 16.85 24.35
N LEU A 424 19.65 16.08 23.90
CA LEU A 424 20.32 15.03 24.68
C LEU A 424 21.78 15.41 24.86
N GLY A 425 22.21 15.49 26.12
CA GLY A 425 23.60 15.67 26.52
C GLY A 425 24.14 14.38 27.15
N VAL A 426 25.44 14.17 27.02
CA VAL A 426 26.17 13.07 27.66
C VAL A 426 26.63 13.52 29.05
N ARG A 427 26.20 12.79 30.08
CA ARG A 427 26.53 13.12 31.47
C ARG A 427 28.03 13.08 31.71
N GLY A 428 28.56 14.08 32.40
CA GLY A 428 29.99 14.23 32.67
C GLY A 428 30.84 14.68 31.47
N ILE A 429 30.24 14.92 30.31
CA ILE A 429 30.91 15.49 29.12
C ILE A 429 30.27 16.83 28.76
N ASP A 430 28.95 16.84 28.56
CA ASP A 430 28.19 18.05 28.26
C ASP A 430 27.80 18.75 29.57
N ASN A 431 27.88 20.09 29.59
CA ASN A 431 27.42 20.90 30.73
C ASN A 431 25.88 20.90 30.83
N GLY A 432 25.34 21.17 32.01
CA GLY A 432 23.90 21.35 32.22
C GLY A 432 23.16 20.09 32.64
N ASP A 433 23.86 19.06 33.13
CA ASP A 433 23.21 17.84 33.63
C ASP A 433 22.41 18.08 34.92
N GLU A 434 22.70 19.18 35.63
CA GLU A 434 21.89 19.74 36.72
C GLU A 434 20.54 20.34 36.25
N LEU A 435 20.41 20.66 34.96
CA LEU A 435 19.19 21.20 34.33
C LEU A 435 18.36 20.12 33.63
N GLU A 436 18.59 18.85 33.99
CA GLU A 436 17.90 17.70 33.40
C GLU A 436 16.37 17.84 33.50
N GLN A 437 15.70 17.62 32.38
CA GLN A 437 14.25 17.53 32.28
C GLN A 437 13.76 16.22 32.90
N PRO A 438 12.63 16.22 33.64
CA PRO A 438 12.13 15.06 34.38
C PRO A 438 11.44 14.03 33.46
N LEU A 439 12.15 13.57 32.42
CA LEU A 439 11.70 12.55 31.46
C LEU A 439 12.15 11.14 31.86
N ASP A 440 12.96 11.02 32.91
CA ASP A 440 13.56 9.79 33.45
C ASP A 440 12.58 8.96 34.30
N ILE A 441 11.39 8.66 33.74
CA ILE A 441 10.29 8.01 34.47
C ILE A 441 10.74 6.75 35.20
N ALA A 442 11.52 5.88 34.55
CA ALA A 442 12.04 4.66 35.16
C ALA A 442 12.85 4.94 36.45
N ARG A 443 13.76 5.92 36.41
CA ARG A 443 14.60 6.30 37.54
C ARG A 443 13.78 6.97 38.65
N GLN A 444 12.82 7.81 38.28
CA GLN A 444 11.89 8.43 39.24
C GLN A 444 11.03 7.37 39.96
N VAL A 445 10.52 6.36 39.25
CA VAL A 445 9.75 5.25 39.85
C VAL A 445 10.61 4.46 40.84
N VAL A 446 11.85 4.11 40.49
CA VAL A 446 12.76 3.38 41.39
C VAL A 446 13.05 4.18 42.66
N LYS A 447 13.36 5.48 42.52
CA LYS A 447 13.58 6.38 43.67
C LYS A 447 12.34 6.46 44.56
N PHE A 448 11.17 6.60 43.97
CA PHE A 448 9.90 6.66 44.69
C PHE A 448 9.59 5.34 45.41
N TYR A 449 9.74 4.21 44.72
CA TYR A 449 9.53 2.88 45.32
C TYR A 449 10.45 2.65 46.53
N ASN A 450 11.72 3.02 46.42
CA ASN A 450 12.67 2.93 47.53
C ASN A 450 12.27 3.80 48.73
N ALA A 451 11.74 5.01 48.49
CA ALA A 451 11.23 5.87 49.56
C ALA A 451 9.99 5.30 50.26
N LEU A 452 9.19 4.49 49.56
CA LEU A 452 8.00 3.83 50.12
C LEU A 452 8.31 2.55 50.90
N LYS A 453 9.43 1.86 50.64
CA LYS A 453 9.73 0.52 51.21
C LYS A 453 9.51 0.42 52.72
N ASN A 454 10.01 1.41 53.46
CA ASN A 454 9.98 1.42 54.93
C ASN A 454 8.78 2.18 55.52
N GLN A 455 7.81 2.59 54.69
CA GLN A 455 6.61 3.29 55.13
C GLN A 455 5.50 2.28 55.49
N ASP A 456 4.61 2.66 56.42
CA ASP A 456 3.42 1.89 56.79
C ASP A 456 2.49 1.71 55.57
N ASP A 457 2.17 0.45 55.29
CA ASP A 457 1.34 0.03 54.15
C ASP A 457 -0.09 0.57 54.19
N TYR A 458 -0.60 0.90 55.38
CA TYR A 458 -1.94 1.47 55.56
C TYR A 458 -1.96 3.00 55.57
N LEU A 459 -0.79 3.66 55.55
CA LEU A 459 -0.69 5.11 55.46
C LEU A 459 -1.27 5.59 54.13
N HIS A 460 -2.04 6.67 54.17
CA HIS A 460 -2.53 7.32 52.97
C HIS A 460 -1.37 7.97 52.21
N ILE A 461 -1.31 7.76 50.89
CA ILE A 461 -0.25 8.31 50.05
C ILE A 461 -0.23 9.85 50.10
N SER A 462 -1.39 10.49 50.27
CA SER A 462 -1.49 11.94 50.42
C SER A 462 -0.72 12.47 51.63
N LYS A 463 -0.72 11.75 52.76
CA LYS A 463 0.04 12.12 53.95
C LYS A 463 1.55 12.01 53.69
N PHE A 464 2.00 10.91 53.08
CA PHE A 464 3.40 10.74 52.68
C PHE A 464 3.87 11.85 51.73
N LEU A 465 3.03 12.23 50.75
CA LEU A 465 3.37 13.27 49.76
C LEU A 465 3.38 14.69 50.35
N LEU A 466 2.60 14.97 51.40
CA LEU A 466 2.70 16.24 52.12
C LEU A 466 4.07 16.37 52.82
N GLU A 467 4.62 15.26 53.30
CA GLU A 467 5.94 15.21 53.94
C GLU A 467 7.08 15.10 52.91
N ASN A 468 6.79 14.58 51.72
CA ASN A 468 7.77 14.34 50.65
C ASN A 468 7.25 14.86 49.29
N PRO A 469 7.09 16.18 49.12
CA PRO A 469 6.44 16.78 47.94
C PRO A 469 7.18 16.53 46.63
N CYS A 470 8.48 16.20 46.67
CA CYS A 470 9.26 15.84 45.48
C CYS A 470 8.70 14.60 44.74
N PHE A 471 7.94 13.73 45.42
CA PHE A 471 7.35 12.54 44.82
C PHE A 471 5.94 12.74 44.26
N THR A 472 5.33 13.93 44.38
CA THR A 472 3.92 14.15 44.00
C THR A 472 3.65 13.86 42.54
N SER A 473 4.52 14.33 41.63
CA SER A 473 4.36 14.12 40.18
C SER A 473 4.42 12.63 39.82
N ILE A 474 5.46 11.94 40.29
CA ILE A 474 5.66 10.53 39.97
C ILE A 474 4.61 9.62 40.63
N ALA A 475 4.17 9.92 41.86
CA ALA A 475 3.10 9.19 42.52
C ALA A 475 1.79 9.27 41.73
N ARG A 476 1.43 10.48 41.27
CA ARG A 476 0.24 10.71 40.45
C ARG A 476 0.33 10.03 39.09
N ARG A 477 1.51 10.05 38.45
CA ARG A 477 1.75 9.33 37.19
C ARG A 477 1.62 7.81 37.38
N VAL A 478 2.31 7.24 38.38
CA VAL A 478 2.27 5.80 38.68
C VAL A 478 0.83 5.35 38.91
N TRP A 479 0.07 6.10 39.71
CA TRP A 479 -1.34 5.79 39.98
C TRP A 479 -2.19 5.88 38.70
N THR A 480 -2.05 6.95 37.94
CA THR A 480 -2.83 7.17 36.71
C THR A 480 -2.51 6.11 35.65
N MET A 481 -1.23 6.00 35.25
CA MET A 481 -0.80 5.10 34.19
C MET A 481 -0.81 3.63 34.61
N GLY A 482 -0.68 3.34 35.91
CA GLY A 482 -0.84 1.97 36.43
C GLY A 482 -2.25 1.42 36.28
N ASN A 483 -3.25 2.31 36.22
CA ASN A 483 -4.65 1.98 35.95
C ASN A 483 -5.03 2.08 34.46
N CYS A 484 -4.11 2.48 33.59
CA CYS A 484 -4.26 2.38 32.13
C CYS A 484 -3.98 0.94 31.64
N VAL A 485 -4.47 0.61 30.43
CA VAL A 485 -4.37 -0.75 29.88
C VAL A 485 -2.95 -1.04 29.39
N MET A 486 -2.41 -0.19 28.51
CA MET A 486 -1.04 -0.26 28.00
C MET A 486 -0.06 0.38 28.98
N GLY A 487 -0.45 1.49 29.61
CA GLY A 487 0.36 2.17 30.61
C GLY A 487 1.52 2.94 30.00
N ASP A 488 2.64 2.98 30.71
CA ASP A 488 3.81 3.75 30.33
C ASP A 488 4.66 3.07 29.24
N ILE A 489 5.38 3.88 28.45
CA ILE A 489 6.43 3.37 27.55
C ILE A 489 7.52 2.74 28.41
N ARG A 490 7.87 1.49 28.12
CA ARG A 490 8.82 0.70 28.89
C ARG A 490 10.24 0.90 28.37
N ALA A 491 10.84 2.04 28.72
CA ALA A 491 12.18 2.40 28.27
C ALA A 491 12.99 3.17 29.32
N ASN A 492 14.30 2.89 29.41
CA ASN A 492 15.24 3.78 30.06
C ASN A 492 15.75 4.83 29.07
N VAL A 493 15.15 6.02 29.07
CA VAL A 493 15.52 7.11 28.15
C VAL A 493 16.85 7.78 28.49
N LEU A 494 17.54 7.30 29.55
CA LEU A 494 18.87 7.74 29.94
C LEU A 494 19.96 6.71 29.59
N ALA A 495 19.59 5.51 29.14
CA ALA A 495 20.54 4.44 28.85
C ALA A 495 21.42 4.78 27.63
N LYS A 496 22.69 4.38 27.66
CA LYS A 496 23.66 4.67 26.60
C LYS A 496 23.22 4.19 25.21
N ASP A 497 22.55 3.05 25.14
CA ASP A 497 22.00 2.42 23.93
C ASP A 497 20.60 2.91 23.55
N PHE A 498 20.03 3.87 24.30
CA PHE A 498 18.75 4.46 23.98
C PHE A 498 18.78 5.13 22.59
N LEU A 499 17.86 4.71 21.72
CA LEU A 499 17.66 5.29 20.40
C LEU A 499 16.36 6.11 20.40
N PRO A 500 16.43 7.46 20.47
CA PRO A 500 15.26 8.34 20.39
C PRO A 500 14.41 8.09 19.13
N MET A 501 15.08 7.61 18.08
CA MET A 501 14.47 7.22 16.82
C MET A 501 13.27 6.29 16.96
N HIS A 502 13.29 5.38 17.92
CA HIS A 502 12.18 4.46 18.14
C HIS A 502 10.90 5.19 18.59
N LEU A 503 11.03 6.19 19.46
CA LEU A 503 9.90 7.05 19.86
C LEU A 503 9.39 7.90 18.71
N LEU A 504 10.31 8.44 17.90
CA LEU A 504 9.97 9.23 16.72
C LEU A 504 9.20 8.39 15.71
N ARG A 505 9.68 7.18 15.40
CA ARG A 505 9.02 6.25 14.47
C ARG A 505 7.63 5.87 14.95
N ALA A 506 7.43 5.61 16.24
CA ALA A 506 6.10 5.33 16.78
C ALA A 506 5.09 6.46 16.50
N LYS A 507 5.43 7.70 16.85
CA LYS A 507 4.56 8.86 16.61
C LYS A 507 4.36 9.17 15.12
N LEU A 508 5.43 9.07 14.32
CA LEU A 508 5.35 9.29 12.88
C LEU A 508 4.51 8.21 12.18
N SER A 509 4.51 6.97 12.70
CA SER A 509 3.63 5.91 12.20
C SER A 509 2.15 6.22 12.48
N MET A 510 1.84 6.80 13.64
CA MET A 510 0.50 7.31 13.97
C MET A 510 0.09 8.48 13.07
N PHE A 511 1.01 9.35 12.65
CA PHE A 511 0.70 10.37 11.64
C PHE A 511 0.42 9.72 10.27
N GLY A 512 1.09 8.60 9.97
CA GLY A 512 0.98 7.88 8.71
C GLY A 512 2.15 8.18 7.76
N ALA A 513 3.31 8.46 8.35
CA ALA A 513 4.54 8.66 7.62
C ALA A 513 5.10 7.35 7.05
N THR A 514 5.83 7.49 5.95
CA THR A 514 6.52 6.39 5.24
C THR A 514 7.96 6.80 4.92
N LYS A 515 8.75 5.90 4.32
CA LYS A 515 10.15 6.12 3.94
C LYS A 515 11.01 6.69 5.08
N TYR A 516 11.12 5.94 6.17
CA TYR A 516 11.99 6.31 7.29
C TYR A 516 13.46 6.28 6.83
N ASP A 517 14.07 7.46 6.74
CA ASP A 517 15.46 7.66 6.34
C ASP A 517 16.21 8.39 7.48
N PRO A 518 16.75 7.64 8.47
CA PRO A 518 17.57 8.20 9.52
C PRO A 518 18.77 8.93 8.93
N ARG A 519 19.02 10.15 9.43
CA ARG A 519 20.18 10.96 9.01
C ARG A 519 21.23 11.06 10.13
N SER A 520 20.85 10.66 11.33
CA SER A 520 21.69 10.39 12.50
C SER A 520 20.83 9.67 13.55
N ASP A 521 21.40 9.34 14.71
CA ASP A 521 20.67 8.77 15.84
C ASP A 521 19.62 9.72 16.46
N ARG A 522 19.60 10.99 16.03
CA ARG A 522 18.79 12.06 16.65
C ARG A 522 17.68 12.62 15.77
N TRP A 523 17.66 12.30 14.47
CA TRP A 523 16.63 12.80 13.56
C TRP A 523 16.46 11.95 12.30
N VAL A 524 15.24 11.97 11.76
CA VAL A 524 14.80 11.15 10.62
C VAL A 524 14.03 11.98 9.61
N GLN A 525 14.22 11.66 8.34
CA GLN A 525 13.37 12.14 7.27
C GLN A 525 12.30 11.11 6.95
N VAL A 526 11.11 11.60 6.68
CA VAL A 526 9.96 10.79 6.27
C VAL A 526 9.15 11.51 5.20
N THR A 527 8.23 10.78 4.58
CA THR A 527 7.27 11.33 3.62
C THR A 527 5.84 11.10 4.11
N LEU A 528 5.04 12.17 4.17
CA LEU A 528 3.61 12.16 4.47
C LEU A 528 2.79 12.23 3.17
N PHE A 529 1.57 11.66 3.20
CA PHE A 529 0.64 11.63 2.05
C PHE A 529 1.21 11.08 0.75
N GLN A 530 2.27 10.27 0.82
CA GLN A 530 2.82 9.62 -0.35
C GLN A 530 1.81 8.60 -0.90
N ASN A 531 1.46 8.68 -2.18
CA ASN A 531 0.41 7.89 -2.84
C ASN A 531 -1.02 8.18 -2.36
N ALA A 532 -1.23 9.22 -1.55
CA ALA A 532 -2.58 9.68 -1.23
C ALA A 532 -3.30 10.19 -2.50
N PRO A 533 -4.64 10.07 -2.58
CA PRO A 533 -5.40 10.60 -3.71
C PRO A 533 -5.13 12.09 -3.92
N LEU A 534 -5.37 12.57 -5.15
CA LEU A 534 -5.33 14.00 -5.47
C LEU A 534 -6.63 14.68 -5.02
N MET A 535 -6.62 16.01 -4.94
CA MET A 535 -7.74 16.80 -4.41
C MET A 535 -9.06 16.59 -5.18
N ASP A 536 -8.99 16.25 -6.47
CA ASP A 536 -10.12 16.03 -7.36
C ASP A 536 -10.55 14.55 -7.48
N GLU A 537 -9.85 13.61 -6.81
CA GLU A 537 -10.12 12.17 -6.87
C GLU A 537 -10.15 11.52 -5.47
N ILE A 538 -10.49 12.29 -4.43
CA ILE A 538 -10.45 11.82 -3.04
C ILE A 538 -11.37 10.62 -2.83
N HIS A 539 -10.84 9.56 -2.21
CA HIS A 539 -11.55 8.32 -1.93
C HIS A 539 -11.12 7.70 -0.59
N ALA A 540 -11.96 6.82 -0.04
CA ALA A 540 -11.69 6.10 1.21
C ALA A 540 -10.84 4.81 1.03
N ASN A 541 -10.49 4.45 -0.21
CA ASN A 541 -9.71 3.23 -0.51
C ASN A 541 -8.28 3.30 0.05
N GLU A 542 -7.65 2.13 0.11
CA GLU A 542 -6.30 1.99 0.59
C GLU A 542 -5.25 2.55 -0.39
N TRP A 543 -4.16 3.09 0.15
CA TRP A 543 -3.04 3.61 -0.62
C TRP A 543 -1.69 3.32 0.06
N MET A 544 -1.61 2.26 0.86
CA MET A 544 -0.42 1.94 1.65
C MET A 544 0.75 1.45 0.78
N PHE A 545 1.97 1.59 1.31
CA PHE A 545 3.21 1.10 0.70
C PHE A 545 3.40 1.62 -0.74
N PRO A 546 3.66 2.92 -0.91
CA PRO A 546 3.72 3.57 -2.21
C PRO A 546 4.82 2.96 -3.08
N LEU A 547 4.46 2.49 -4.28
CA LEU A 547 5.40 2.03 -5.28
C LEU A 547 5.68 3.13 -6.30
N LEU A 548 6.88 3.10 -6.89
CA LEU A 548 7.17 3.91 -8.06
C LEU A 548 6.14 3.64 -9.17
N PRO A 549 5.55 4.68 -9.77
CA PRO A 549 4.71 4.54 -10.94
C PRO A 549 5.43 3.72 -12.00
N LYS A 550 4.75 2.76 -12.61
CA LYS A 550 5.29 2.14 -13.81
C LYS A 550 5.15 3.16 -14.94
N ASN A 551 6.25 3.42 -15.64
CA ASN A 551 6.23 4.32 -16.79
C ASN A 551 5.10 3.85 -17.73
N LYS A 552 4.19 4.70 -18.21
CA LYS A 552 3.07 4.25 -19.07
C LYS A 552 3.56 3.60 -20.37
N HIS A 553 4.83 3.85 -20.74
CA HIS A 553 5.55 3.18 -21.83
C HIS A 553 6.24 1.86 -21.42
N SER A 554 6.22 1.48 -20.14
CA SER A 554 6.78 0.23 -19.59
C SER A 554 5.99 -1.02 -19.96
N VAL A 555 4.92 -0.90 -20.76
CA VAL A 555 4.39 -2.05 -21.52
C VAL A 555 5.50 -2.62 -22.42
N CYS A 556 6.57 -1.86 -22.70
CA CYS A 556 7.78 -2.35 -23.36
C CYS A 556 8.95 -2.68 -22.40
N ASP A 557 8.74 -2.69 -21.08
CA ASP A 557 9.81 -3.02 -20.13
C ASP A 557 10.03 -4.54 -20.07
N LEU A 558 11.09 -4.98 -20.76
CA LEU A 558 11.54 -6.37 -20.92
C LEU A 558 12.25 -6.93 -19.68
N SER A 559 12.28 -6.20 -18.56
CA SER A 559 13.00 -6.57 -17.32
C SER A 559 12.56 -7.91 -16.71
N ASN A 560 11.35 -8.40 -17.02
CA ASN A 560 10.76 -9.62 -16.45
C ASN A 560 10.71 -10.84 -17.38
N ASN A 561 11.57 -10.93 -18.41
CA ASN A 561 11.61 -12.10 -19.30
C ASN A 561 10.26 -12.37 -20.02
N ASN A 562 9.45 -11.33 -20.21
CA ASN A 562 8.18 -11.35 -20.92
C ASN A 562 8.25 -10.46 -22.16
N VAL A 563 7.35 -10.68 -23.11
CA VAL A 563 7.21 -9.89 -24.34
C VAL A 563 5.73 -9.58 -24.54
N TYR A 564 5.42 -8.34 -24.91
CA TYR A 564 4.09 -7.99 -25.40
C TYR A 564 4.05 -8.15 -26.90
N VAL A 565 3.01 -8.82 -27.40
CA VAL A 565 2.73 -8.96 -28.83
C VAL A 565 1.31 -8.55 -29.13
N SER A 566 1.08 -8.04 -30.34
CA SER A 566 -0.29 -7.77 -30.78
C SER A 566 -1.02 -9.08 -31.12
N LYS A 567 -2.35 -9.05 -31.10
CA LYS A 567 -3.20 -10.16 -31.59
C LYS A 567 -2.80 -10.60 -33.00
N ASN A 568 -2.57 -9.65 -33.89
CA ASN A 568 -2.21 -9.92 -35.28
C ASN A 568 -0.82 -10.52 -35.42
N GLU A 569 0.14 -10.04 -34.62
CA GLU A 569 1.50 -10.56 -34.59
C GLU A 569 1.56 -11.99 -34.08
N LEU A 570 0.88 -12.29 -32.96
CA LEU A 570 0.79 -13.66 -32.44
C LEU A 570 0.06 -14.57 -33.43
N LYS A 571 -1.02 -14.10 -34.07
CA LYS A 571 -1.74 -14.89 -35.08
C LYS A 571 -0.84 -15.22 -36.26
N ALA A 572 -0.14 -14.22 -36.81
CA ALA A 572 0.80 -14.41 -37.92
C ALA A 572 1.96 -15.36 -37.55
N ALA A 573 2.48 -15.26 -36.32
CA ALA A 573 3.52 -16.16 -35.83
C ALA A 573 3.00 -17.60 -35.69
N CYS A 574 1.80 -17.80 -35.15
CA CYS A 574 1.16 -19.12 -35.05
C CYS A 574 0.90 -19.75 -36.43
N ILE A 575 0.44 -18.97 -37.42
CA ILE A 575 0.25 -19.44 -38.81
C ILE A 575 1.59 -19.92 -39.38
N LYS A 576 2.62 -19.09 -39.28
CA LYS A 576 3.97 -19.42 -39.77
C LYS A 576 4.56 -20.63 -39.04
N ALA A 577 4.34 -20.73 -37.73
CA ALA A 577 4.81 -21.83 -36.92
C ALA A 577 4.12 -23.14 -37.33
N TYR A 578 2.80 -23.12 -37.52
CA TYR A 578 2.05 -24.28 -37.97
C TYR A 578 2.46 -24.74 -39.38
N ASN A 579 2.57 -23.81 -40.34
CA ASN A 579 3.07 -24.11 -41.67
C ASN A 579 4.52 -24.64 -41.63
N GLY A 580 5.32 -24.16 -40.68
CA GLY A 580 6.66 -24.66 -40.37
C GLY A 580 6.74 -26.13 -39.96
N LEU A 581 5.64 -26.68 -39.42
CA LEU A 581 5.52 -28.11 -39.11
C LEU A 581 5.33 -28.97 -40.36
N LYS A 582 5.01 -28.37 -41.52
CA LYS A 582 4.78 -29.04 -42.81
C LYS A 582 3.76 -30.18 -42.73
N LEU A 583 2.68 -29.95 -41.99
CA LEU A 583 1.56 -30.88 -41.85
C LEU A 583 0.59 -30.70 -43.03
N ASN A 584 -0.03 -31.79 -43.48
CA ASN A 584 -1.03 -31.80 -44.56
C ASN A 584 -2.48 -31.77 -44.04
N LEU A 585 -2.66 -31.47 -42.75
CA LEU A 585 -3.94 -31.53 -42.04
C LEU A 585 -4.19 -30.20 -41.35
N GLY A 586 -5.45 -29.82 -41.17
CA GLY A 586 -5.84 -28.61 -40.45
C GLY A 586 -5.58 -27.30 -41.22
N GLU A 587 -6.33 -26.25 -40.86
CA GLU A 587 -6.20 -24.93 -41.46
C GLU A 587 -5.41 -23.99 -40.54
N ALA A 588 -4.23 -23.54 -41.00
CA ALA A 588 -3.30 -22.75 -40.19
C ALA A 588 -3.94 -21.48 -39.59
N ASP A 589 -4.79 -20.79 -40.36
CA ASP A 589 -5.48 -19.57 -39.91
C ASP A 589 -6.49 -19.85 -38.79
N LEU A 590 -7.21 -20.96 -38.90
CA LEU A 590 -8.22 -21.34 -37.92
C LEU A 590 -7.57 -21.93 -36.66
N ILE A 591 -6.45 -22.64 -36.80
CA ILE A 591 -5.61 -23.11 -35.70
C ILE A 591 -4.99 -21.94 -34.95
N ALA A 592 -4.45 -20.96 -35.65
CA ALA A 592 -3.95 -19.75 -35.01
C ALA A 592 -5.07 -19.03 -34.26
N SER A 593 -6.28 -18.94 -34.83
CA SER A 593 -7.43 -18.34 -34.15
C SER A 593 -7.80 -19.09 -32.85
N MET A 594 -7.74 -20.43 -32.85
CA MET A 594 -7.92 -21.25 -31.63
C MET A 594 -6.94 -20.89 -30.52
N VAL A 595 -5.67 -20.76 -30.87
CA VAL A 595 -4.60 -20.39 -29.93
C VAL A 595 -4.83 -18.98 -29.38
N ILE A 596 -5.19 -18.03 -30.25
CA ILE A 596 -5.44 -16.65 -29.88
C ILE A 596 -6.64 -16.51 -28.95
N ASP A 597 -7.77 -17.11 -29.30
CA ASP A 597 -9.01 -17.00 -28.51
C ASP A 597 -8.77 -17.51 -27.08
N MET A 598 -8.07 -18.64 -26.95
CA MET A 598 -7.67 -19.15 -25.64
C MET A 598 -6.67 -18.25 -24.92
N GLN A 599 -5.66 -17.72 -25.62
CA GLN A 599 -4.64 -16.88 -25.00
C GLN A 599 -5.23 -15.56 -24.47
N MET A 600 -6.09 -14.91 -25.25
CA MET A 600 -6.78 -13.69 -24.84
C MET A 600 -7.76 -13.94 -23.69
N ALA A 601 -8.40 -15.11 -23.65
CA ALA A 601 -9.25 -15.54 -22.55
C ALA A 601 -8.48 -15.91 -21.25
N GLY A 602 -7.14 -15.88 -21.25
CA GLY A 602 -6.33 -16.32 -20.10
C GLY A 602 -6.26 -17.85 -19.92
N LEU A 603 -6.64 -18.62 -20.94
CA LEU A 603 -6.67 -20.10 -20.94
C LEU A 603 -5.38 -20.73 -21.50
N ASN A 604 -4.27 -19.97 -21.53
CA ASN A 604 -2.93 -20.43 -21.90
C ASN A 604 -2.83 -21.06 -23.31
N GLY A 605 -3.46 -20.44 -24.31
CA GLY A 605 -3.49 -20.95 -25.68
C GLY A 605 -2.10 -21.25 -26.28
N LEU A 606 -1.14 -20.33 -26.14
CA LEU A 606 0.20 -20.50 -26.71
C LEU A 606 0.95 -21.67 -26.07
N SER A 607 0.93 -21.75 -24.74
CA SER A 607 1.59 -22.83 -24.00
C SER A 607 1.04 -24.21 -24.39
N ASN A 608 -0.29 -24.31 -24.56
CA ASN A 608 -0.93 -25.53 -25.02
C ASN A 608 -0.55 -25.89 -26.47
N PHE A 609 -0.37 -24.89 -27.34
CA PHE A 609 0.05 -25.11 -28.72
C PHE A 609 1.48 -25.63 -28.80
N LEU A 610 2.41 -25.02 -28.09
CA LEU A 610 3.82 -25.44 -28.05
C LEU A 610 3.96 -26.87 -27.48
N LYS A 611 3.13 -27.24 -26.49
CA LYS A 611 3.08 -28.62 -25.99
C LYS A 611 2.49 -29.61 -27.00
N ALA A 612 1.60 -29.17 -27.88
CA ALA A 612 0.98 -30.01 -28.90
C ALA A 612 1.87 -30.21 -30.14
N ALA A 613 2.56 -29.15 -30.57
CA ALA A 613 3.29 -29.08 -31.83
C ALA A 613 4.26 -30.27 -32.09
N PRO A 614 5.05 -30.76 -31.12
CA PRO A 614 5.94 -31.91 -31.33
C PRO A 614 5.23 -33.24 -31.65
N TYR A 615 3.95 -33.34 -31.31
CA TYR A 615 3.18 -34.60 -31.39
C TYR A 615 2.13 -34.58 -32.50
N LEU A 616 2.06 -33.52 -33.29
CA LEU A 616 1.17 -33.46 -34.45
C LEU A 616 1.73 -34.36 -35.58
N LYS A 617 0.88 -35.21 -36.14
CA LYS A 617 1.24 -36.21 -37.16
C LYS A 617 0.81 -35.77 -38.55
N SER A 618 1.55 -36.19 -39.58
CA SER A 618 1.26 -35.94 -41.00
C SER A 618 0.61 -37.12 -41.73
N ASP A 619 0.39 -38.24 -41.05
CA ASP A 619 0.00 -39.51 -41.67
C ASP A 619 -1.47 -39.53 -42.12
N ASN A 620 -1.79 -40.43 -43.05
CA ASN A 620 -3.17 -40.68 -43.50
C ASN A 620 -4.05 -41.12 -42.32
N LEU A 621 -5.22 -40.48 -42.18
CA LEU A 621 -6.15 -40.73 -41.08
C LEU A 621 -7.13 -41.86 -41.39
N ASP A 622 -7.23 -42.80 -40.44
CA ASP A 622 -8.37 -43.69 -40.27
C ASP A 622 -9.29 -43.11 -39.16
N ILE A 623 -10.10 -42.10 -39.51
CA ILE A 623 -11.18 -41.61 -38.61
C ILE A 623 -12.40 -42.51 -38.80
N THR A 624 -12.94 -43.05 -37.71
CA THR A 624 -14.23 -43.74 -37.71
C THR A 624 -15.31 -42.81 -37.19
N LEU A 625 -16.36 -42.60 -38.00
CA LEU A 625 -17.53 -41.81 -37.65
C LEU A 625 -18.75 -42.73 -37.57
N ASN A 626 -19.52 -42.61 -36.50
CA ASN A 626 -20.81 -43.27 -36.37
C ASN A 626 -21.84 -42.29 -35.81
N ILE A 627 -23.01 -42.23 -36.46
CA ILE A 627 -24.12 -41.40 -36.02
C ILE A 627 -25.34 -42.27 -35.74
N THR A 628 -25.92 -42.10 -34.57
CA THR A 628 -27.14 -42.78 -34.14
C THR A 628 -28.03 -41.79 -33.43
N ASN A 629 -29.15 -41.41 -34.07
CA ASN A 629 -30.07 -40.39 -33.57
C ASN A 629 -29.35 -39.06 -33.25
N GLU A 630 -29.47 -38.59 -32.00
CA GLU A 630 -28.86 -37.38 -31.47
C GLU A 630 -27.42 -37.59 -30.94
N TYR A 631 -26.77 -38.72 -31.27
CA TYR A 631 -25.41 -39.05 -30.81
C TYR A 631 -24.44 -39.22 -31.98
N LEU A 632 -23.37 -38.42 -31.99
CA LEU A 632 -22.24 -38.53 -32.91
C LEU A 632 -21.01 -39.06 -32.17
N SER A 633 -20.52 -40.23 -32.57
CA SER A 633 -19.28 -40.80 -32.07
C SER A 633 -18.17 -40.67 -33.10
N VAL A 634 -17.03 -40.11 -32.69
CA VAL A 634 -15.84 -39.89 -33.52
C VAL A 634 -14.63 -40.52 -32.85
N ASP A 635 -13.94 -41.45 -33.50
CA ASP A 635 -12.64 -41.94 -33.05
C ASP A 635 -11.53 -41.22 -33.85
N LEU A 636 -10.71 -40.41 -33.16
CA LEU A 636 -9.61 -39.66 -33.79
C LEU A 636 -8.31 -40.47 -33.91
N ASN A 637 -8.30 -41.74 -33.51
CA ASN A 637 -7.15 -42.63 -33.63
C ASN A 637 -5.84 -42.01 -33.09
N ASN A 638 -5.89 -41.42 -31.89
CA ASN A 638 -4.78 -40.73 -31.21
C ASN A 638 -4.28 -39.44 -31.89
N HIS A 639 -5.12 -38.75 -32.69
CA HIS A 639 -4.81 -37.43 -33.24
C HIS A 639 -5.24 -36.28 -32.30
N SER A 640 -4.66 -35.10 -32.53
CA SER A 640 -5.02 -33.88 -31.83
C SER A 640 -6.35 -33.34 -32.33
N ILE A 641 -7.23 -32.89 -31.43
CA ILE A 641 -8.47 -32.21 -31.86
C ILE A 641 -8.19 -30.92 -32.62
N LEU A 642 -7.00 -30.32 -32.43
CA LEU A 642 -6.62 -29.04 -33.01
C LEU A 642 -6.78 -29.01 -34.54
N CYS A 643 -6.51 -30.14 -35.22
CA CYS A 643 -6.60 -30.22 -36.68
C CYS A 643 -7.99 -30.61 -37.19
N HIS A 644 -8.89 -31.10 -36.33
CA HIS A 644 -10.12 -31.81 -36.76
C HIS A 644 -11.41 -31.25 -36.16
N ILE A 645 -11.35 -30.51 -35.05
CA ILE A 645 -12.55 -30.09 -34.33
C ILE A 645 -13.49 -29.25 -35.20
N GLN A 646 -12.95 -28.44 -36.11
CA GLN A 646 -13.77 -27.59 -36.99
C GLN A 646 -14.60 -28.39 -37.98
N ILE A 647 -14.00 -29.38 -38.64
CA ILE A 647 -14.73 -30.23 -39.58
C ILE A 647 -15.71 -31.16 -38.86
N ILE A 648 -15.36 -31.64 -37.66
CA ILE A 648 -16.26 -32.44 -36.82
C ILE A 648 -17.50 -31.61 -36.41
N ILE A 649 -17.31 -30.36 -35.96
CA ILE A 649 -18.42 -29.48 -35.59
C ILE A 649 -19.23 -29.08 -36.82
N ALA A 650 -18.60 -28.81 -37.96
CA ALA A 650 -19.32 -28.53 -39.21
C ALA A 650 -20.21 -29.70 -39.60
N TYR A 651 -19.67 -30.93 -39.60
CA TYR A 651 -20.42 -32.14 -39.87
C TYR A 651 -21.54 -32.36 -38.86
N ALA A 652 -21.29 -32.15 -37.57
CA ALA A 652 -22.28 -32.25 -36.51
C ALA A 652 -23.46 -31.27 -36.70
N LEU A 653 -23.19 -30.05 -37.18
CA LEU A 653 -24.22 -29.04 -37.42
C LEU A 653 -25.18 -29.40 -38.56
N ASP A 654 -24.75 -30.18 -39.57
CA ASP A 654 -25.64 -30.64 -40.64
C ASP A 654 -26.81 -31.48 -40.08
N PHE A 655 -26.58 -32.21 -38.99
CA PHE A 655 -27.58 -33.04 -38.31
C PHE A 655 -28.39 -32.29 -37.24
N LEU A 656 -27.89 -31.16 -36.73
CA LEU A 656 -28.62 -30.32 -35.79
C LEU A 656 -29.90 -29.71 -36.42
N ASN A 657 -30.05 -29.73 -37.75
CA ASN A 657 -31.30 -29.38 -38.40
C ASN A 657 -32.45 -30.36 -38.09
N GLN A 658 -32.12 -31.62 -37.77
CA GLN A 658 -33.09 -32.69 -37.55
C GLN A 658 -33.41 -32.91 -36.06
N TYR A 659 -32.58 -32.41 -35.16
CA TYR A 659 -32.71 -32.61 -33.71
C TYR A 659 -32.67 -31.27 -32.94
N ASN A 660 -33.19 -31.27 -31.71
CA ASN A 660 -33.12 -30.09 -30.82
C ASN A 660 -31.82 -30.03 -30.02
N SER A 661 -31.17 -31.18 -29.85
CA SER A 661 -29.90 -31.36 -29.17
C SER A 661 -29.05 -32.39 -29.91
N LEU A 662 -27.73 -32.31 -29.73
CA LEU A 662 -26.76 -33.25 -30.27
C LEU A 662 -25.65 -33.47 -29.24
N ASN A 663 -25.32 -34.73 -28.99
CA ASN A 663 -24.24 -35.17 -28.13
C ASN A 663 -23.10 -35.73 -28.99
N ILE A 664 -21.90 -35.16 -28.85
CA ILE A 664 -20.72 -35.56 -29.59
C ILE A 664 -19.73 -36.19 -28.61
N LYS A 665 -19.30 -37.42 -28.88
CA LYS A 665 -18.23 -38.11 -28.15
C LYS A 665 -17.05 -38.32 -29.08
N ILE A 666 -15.93 -37.65 -28.79
CA ILE A 666 -14.68 -37.76 -29.55
C ILE A 666 -13.68 -38.58 -28.73
N THR A 667 -13.41 -39.83 -29.11
CA THR A 667 -12.49 -40.74 -28.40
C THR A 667 -11.09 -40.74 -29.00
N LYS A 668 -10.13 -41.27 -28.22
CA LYS A 668 -8.70 -41.33 -28.56
C LYS A 668 -8.16 -39.98 -29.07
N CYS A 669 -8.46 -38.89 -28.36
CA CYS A 669 -8.05 -37.55 -28.76
C CYS A 669 -7.21 -36.81 -27.70
N TYR A 670 -6.38 -35.87 -28.15
CA TYR A 670 -5.55 -35.01 -27.28
C TYR A 670 -5.82 -33.52 -27.52
N ASN A 671 -5.34 -32.68 -26.60
CA ASN A 671 -5.43 -31.21 -26.63
C ASN A 671 -6.87 -30.65 -26.60
N ARG A 672 -7.73 -31.30 -25.80
CA ARG A 672 -9.18 -31.07 -25.72
C ARG A 672 -9.59 -29.64 -25.39
N CYS A 673 -8.73 -28.88 -24.72
CA CYS A 673 -8.94 -27.46 -24.40
C CYS A 673 -9.17 -26.56 -25.63
N PHE A 674 -8.65 -26.93 -26.81
CA PHE A 674 -8.84 -26.14 -28.04
C PHE A 674 -10.29 -26.11 -28.56
N VAL A 675 -11.19 -26.89 -27.97
CA VAL A 675 -12.63 -26.87 -28.27
C VAL A 675 -13.26 -25.49 -28.00
N TYR A 676 -12.70 -24.69 -27.09
CA TYR A 676 -13.25 -23.40 -26.66
C TYR A 676 -13.67 -22.49 -27.83
N SER A 677 -12.79 -22.30 -28.82
CA SER A 677 -13.10 -21.44 -29.98
C SER A 677 -14.34 -21.89 -30.75
N GLN A 678 -14.60 -23.20 -30.82
CA GLN A 678 -15.75 -23.74 -31.55
C GLN A 678 -17.01 -23.60 -30.71
N LEU A 679 -16.91 -23.75 -29.38
CA LEU A 679 -18.02 -23.44 -28.47
C LEU A 679 -18.43 -21.98 -28.61
N LYS A 680 -17.46 -21.06 -28.62
CA LYS A 680 -17.71 -19.62 -28.84
C LYS A 680 -18.43 -19.36 -30.16
N ARG A 681 -18.01 -20.02 -31.25
CA ARG A 681 -18.66 -19.91 -32.56
C ARG A 681 -20.09 -20.46 -32.58
N LEU A 682 -20.31 -21.57 -31.88
CA LEU A 682 -21.64 -22.19 -31.77
C LEU A 682 -22.59 -21.34 -30.92
N SER A 683 -22.10 -20.78 -29.81
CA SER A 683 -22.88 -19.84 -29.00
C SER A 683 -23.33 -18.62 -29.80
N ASN A 684 -22.44 -18.06 -30.63
CA ASN A 684 -22.75 -16.97 -31.55
C ASN A 684 -23.76 -17.34 -32.66
N LYS A 685 -24.10 -18.63 -32.82
CA LYS A 685 -25.23 -19.10 -33.64
C LYS A 685 -26.50 -19.33 -32.81
N ASN A 686 -26.60 -18.70 -31.64
CA ASN A 686 -27.71 -18.80 -30.69
C ASN A 686 -27.94 -20.22 -30.14
N LEU A 687 -26.86 -20.98 -29.88
CA LEU A 687 -26.91 -22.33 -29.33
C LEU A 687 -26.33 -22.37 -27.91
N TYR A 688 -26.92 -23.20 -27.05
CA TYR A 688 -26.32 -23.55 -25.76
C TYR A 688 -25.31 -24.66 -25.97
N VAL A 689 -24.10 -24.49 -25.42
CA VAL A 689 -23.02 -25.45 -25.61
C VAL A 689 -22.28 -25.75 -24.33
N LYS A 690 -21.97 -27.03 -24.15
CA LYS A 690 -21.17 -27.54 -23.03
C LYS A 690 -20.15 -28.52 -23.57
N ALA A 691 -18.90 -28.44 -23.12
CA ALA A 691 -17.90 -29.46 -23.40
C ALA A 691 -17.17 -29.86 -22.13
N TYR A 692 -16.87 -31.14 -21.98
CA TYR A 692 -16.22 -31.65 -20.78
C TYR A 692 -15.30 -32.85 -21.07
N TRP A 693 -14.27 -33.01 -20.24
CA TRP A 693 -13.30 -34.11 -20.32
C TRP A 693 -12.57 -34.32 -19.00
N TYR A 694 -11.86 -35.45 -18.90
CA TYR A 694 -10.95 -35.71 -17.80
C TYR A 694 -9.51 -35.33 -18.17
N ASP A 695 -8.86 -34.47 -17.37
CA ASP A 695 -7.45 -34.15 -17.48
C ASP A 695 -6.63 -35.10 -16.59
N ILE A 696 -6.03 -36.10 -17.22
CA ILE A 696 -5.19 -37.11 -16.59
C ILE A 696 -4.01 -36.47 -15.84
N LYS A 697 -3.39 -35.42 -16.40
CA LYS A 697 -2.15 -34.85 -15.83
C LYS A 697 -2.40 -34.13 -14.52
N GLN A 698 -3.60 -33.58 -14.38
CA GLN A 698 -4.00 -32.82 -13.20
C GLN A 698 -5.04 -33.57 -12.36
N SER A 699 -5.38 -34.80 -12.78
CA SER A 699 -6.37 -35.69 -12.15
C SER A 699 -7.71 -35.02 -11.87
N GLN A 700 -8.21 -34.25 -12.85
CA GLN A 700 -9.39 -33.40 -12.66
C GLN A 700 -10.38 -33.42 -13.82
N TYR A 701 -11.66 -33.29 -13.48
CA TYR A 701 -12.75 -33.02 -14.42
C TYR A 701 -12.70 -31.56 -14.85
N VAL A 702 -12.81 -31.30 -16.15
CA VAL A 702 -12.87 -29.95 -16.72
C VAL A 702 -14.13 -29.82 -17.56
N GLU A 703 -14.89 -28.76 -17.36
CA GLU A 703 -16.06 -28.41 -18.16
C GLU A 703 -16.05 -26.94 -18.56
N TYR A 704 -16.36 -26.69 -19.83
CA TYR A 704 -16.64 -25.37 -20.40
C TYR A 704 -18.12 -25.30 -20.75
N PHE A 705 -18.80 -24.28 -20.26
CA PHE A 705 -20.20 -24.02 -20.59
C PHE A 705 -20.36 -22.59 -21.09
N ILE A 706 -21.00 -22.42 -22.24
CA ILE A 706 -21.31 -21.10 -22.82
C ILE A 706 -22.82 -21.05 -23.09
N LYS A 707 -23.53 -20.03 -22.58
CA LYS A 707 -24.93 -19.81 -22.96
C LYS A 707 -25.00 -19.29 -24.38
N ASN A 708 -26.20 -19.27 -24.97
CA ASN A 708 -26.40 -18.70 -26.30
C ASN A 708 -26.06 -17.19 -26.30
N ASN A 709 -25.42 -16.72 -27.38
CA ASN A 709 -24.97 -15.33 -27.55
C ASN A 709 -24.02 -14.80 -26.45
N GLU A 710 -23.25 -15.67 -25.83
CA GLU A 710 -22.15 -15.32 -24.92
C GLU A 710 -20.81 -15.71 -25.56
N ASP A 711 -19.79 -14.89 -25.33
CA ASP A 711 -18.47 -15.10 -25.93
C ASP A 711 -17.50 -15.93 -25.05
N PHE A 712 -17.81 -16.04 -23.76
CA PHE A 712 -16.90 -16.55 -22.74
C PHE A 712 -17.54 -17.69 -21.94
N PRO A 713 -16.77 -18.73 -21.58
CA PRO A 713 -17.30 -19.87 -20.84
C PRO A 713 -17.27 -19.60 -19.34
N ASP A 714 -18.19 -20.21 -18.62
CA ASP A 714 -17.87 -20.61 -17.25
C ASP A 714 -17.04 -21.88 -17.28
N VAL A 715 -15.97 -21.89 -16.49
CA VAL A 715 -15.05 -23.03 -16.38
C VAL A 715 -15.19 -23.68 -15.02
N LEU A 716 -15.44 -24.98 -15.03
CA LEU A 716 -15.55 -25.82 -13.86
C LEU A 716 -14.38 -26.80 -13.82
N MET A 717 -13.67 -26.85 -12.69
CA MET A 717 -12.57 -27.79 -12.44
C MET A 717 -12.80 -28.50 -11.11
N LYS A 718 -12.80 -29.84 -11.11
CA LYS A 718 -13.01 -30.65 -9.89
C LYS A 718 -12.08 -31.85 -9.78
N ASN A 719 -11.58 -32.09 -8.57
CA ASN A 719 -10.74 -33.23 -8.21
C ASN A 719 -11.60 -34.42 -7.73
N THR A 720 -12.51 -34.91 -8.58
CA THR A 720 -13.42 -36.02 -8.24
C THR A 720 -13.10 -37.24 -9.10
N PRO A 721 -13.17 -38.48 -8.55
CA PRO A 721 -13.17 -39.69 -9.37
C PRO A 721 -14.28 -39.60 -10.41
N CYS A 722 -13.97 -39.91 -11.66
CA CYS A 722 -14.88 -39.70 -12.78
C CYS A 722 -14.79 -40.90 -13.73
N ASP A 723 -15.93 -41.48 -14.09
CA ASP A 723 -16.03 -42.65 -14.99
C ASP A 723 -15.91 -42.29 -16.49
N LEU A 724 -15.35 -41.11 -16.79
CA LEU A 724 -15.14 -40.69 -18.17
C LEU A 724 -13.94 -41.40 -18.78
N ASP A 725 -14.01 -41.66 -20.09
CA ASP A 725 -12.86 -42.14 -20.85
C ASP A 725 -11.75 -41.06 -20.84
N GLU A 726 -10.59 -41.45 -20.31
CA GLU A 726 -9.42 -40.59 -20.12
C GLU A 726 -8.91 -39.91 -21.40
N ARG A 727 -9.27 -40.45 -22.58
CA ARG A 727 -8.92 -39.91 -23.89
C ARG A 727 -10.12 -39.44 -24.71
N ALA A 728 -11.23 -39.12 -24.05
CA ALA A 728 -12.42 -38.61 -24.71
C ALA A 728 -12.69 -37.12 -24.43
N LEU A 729 -13.32 -36.46 -25.40
CA LEU A 729 -13.96 -35.16 -25.27
C LEU A 729 -15.45 -35.34 -25.54
N TYR A 730 -16.27 -34.76 -24.67
CA TYR A 730 -17.72 -34.77 -24.79
C TYR A 730 -18.19 -33.35 -25.09
N ILE A 731 -19.12 -33.19 -26.02
CA ILE A 731 -19.70 -31.90 -26.40
C ILE A 731 -21.21 -32.06 -26.52
N GLU A 732 -21.96 -31.21 -25.84
CA GLU A 732 -23.41 -31.10 -25.94
C GLU A 732 -23.74 -29.78 -26.64
N ILE A 733 -24.57 -29.86 -27.68
CA ILE A 733 -25.06 -28.70 -28.44
C ILE A 733 -26.58 -28.74 -28.37
N SER A 734 -27.23 -27.64 -28.01
CA SER A 734 -28.69 -27.60 -27.88
C SER A 734 -29.27 -26.25 -28.29
N LYS A 735 -30.45 -26.29 -28.93
CA LYS A 735 -31.29 -25.10 -29.18
C LYS A 735 -32.00 -24.62 -27.91
N ASN A 736 -32.15 -25.51 -26.93
CA ASN A 736 -32.77 -25.24 -25.62
C ASN A 736 -31.70 -25.12 -24.52
N PRO A 737 -32.00 -24.45 -23.40
CA PRO A 737 -31.08 -24.34 -22.27
C PRO A 737 -30.56 -25.71 -21.79
N LEU A 738 -29.24 -25.82 -21.62
CA LEU A 738 -28.60 -27.00 -21.05
C LEU A 738 -28.59 -26.91 -19.52
N VAL A 739 -28.82 -28.05 -18.85
CA VAL A 739 -28.73 -28.15 -17.39
C VAL A 739 -27.27 -28.34 -16.97
N ARG A 740 -26.81 -27.55 -15.99
CA ARG A 740 -25.54 -27.78 -15.30
C ARG A 740 -25.77 -28.67 -14.08
N ASN A 741 -24.91 -29.66 -13.88
CA ASN A 741 -25.00 -30.57 -12.74
C ASN A 741 -24.38 -29.99 -11.46
N ASP A 742 -23.64 -28.87 -11.53
CA ASP A 742 -23.04 -28.17 -10.38
C ASP A 742 -22.95 -26.67 -10.67
N GLU A 743 -23.24 -25.86 -9.65
CA GLU A 743 -23.25 -24.39 -9.71
C GLU A 743 -21.90 -23.78 -9.28
N ASN A 744 -20.98 -24.54 -8.69
CA ASN A 744 -19.70 -24.05 -8.18
C ASN A 744 -18.66 -23.82 -9.29
N ILE A 745 -18.73 -22.66 -9.94
CA ILE A 745 -17.82 -22.24 -11.02
C ILE A 745 -16.40 -21.98 -10.47
N SER A 746 -15.38 -22.52 -11.12
CA SER A 746 -13.96 -22.29 -10.75
C SER A 746 -13.41 -20.99 -11.35
N ILE A 747 -13.80 -20.68 -12.58
CA ILE A 747 -13.48 -19.41 -13.26
C ILE A 747 -14.75 -18.94 -13.97
N SER A 748 -15.29 -17.80 -13.54
CA SER A 748 -16.50 -17.22 -14.15
C SER A 748 -16.19 -16.59 -15.50
N HIS A 749 -17.20 -16.52 -16.35
CA HIS A 749 -17.12 -15.82 -17.63
C HIS A 749 -16.72 -14.34 -17.45
N ASP A 750 -17.15 -13.65 -16.39
CA ASP A 750 -16.75 -12.25 -16.09
C ASP A 750 -15.22 -12.09 -15.94
N ILE A 751 -14.55 -13.06 -15.30
CA ILE A 751 -13.09 -13.05 -15.15
C ILE A 751 -12.42 -13.24 -16.51
N ILE A 752 -12.98 -14.13 -17.33
CA ILE A 752 -12.46 -14.41 -18.68
C ILE A 752 -12.68 -13.22 -19.61
N GLU A 753 -13.84 -12.58 -19.54
CA GLU A 753 -14.15 -11.34 -20.26
C GLU A 753 -13.17 -10.23 -19.88
N LYS A 754 -12.94 -10.02 -18.59
CA LYS A 754 -11.94 -9.05 -18.11
C LYS A 754 -10.53 -9.34 -18.65
N ASN A 755 -10.09 -10.60 -18.64
CA ASN A 755 -8.79 -10.98 -19.21
C ASN A 755 -8.71 -10.69 -20.71
N TYR A 756 -9.81 -10.92 -21.43
CA TYR A 756 -9.93 -10.63 -22.85
C TYR A 756 -9.85 -9.12 -23.12
N GLU A 757 -10.62 -8.32 -22.40
CA GLU A 757 -10.59 -6.86 -22.50
C GLU A 757 -9.22 -6.28 -22.15
N GLU A 758 -8.56 -6.79 -21.09
CA GLU A 758 -7.20 -6.40 -20.75
C GLU A 758 -6.21 -6.71 -21.88
N SER A 759 -6.33 -7.88 -22.51
CA SER A 759 -5.49 -8.28 -23.66
C SER A 759 -5.75 -7.40 -24.90
N VAL A 760 -6.99 -6.95 -25.10
CA VAL A 760 -7.35 -6.01 -26.18
C VAL A 760 -6.74 -4.64 -25.91
N GLN A 761 -6.84 -4.13 -24.69
CA GLN A 761 -6.38 -2.79 -24.33
C GLN A 761 -4.86 -2.68 -24.21
N LYS A 762 -4.20 -3.70 -23.64
CA LYS A 762 -2.79 -3.65 -23.25
C LYS A 762 -1.86 -4.50 -24.13
N GLY A 763 -2.43 -5.27 -25.07
CA GLY A 763 -1.68 -6.27 -25.83
C GLY A 763 -1.54 -7.61 -25.10
N ILE A 764 -1.09 -8.64 -25.79
CA ILE A 764 -0.98 -10.01 -25.26
C ILE A 764 0.39 -10.16 -24.59
N LEU A 765 0.39 -10.35 -23.27
CA LEU A 765 1.61 -10.63 -22.51
C LEU A 765 2.00 -12.10 -22.62
N LEU A 766 3.21 -12.38 -23.09
CA LEU A 766 3.77 -13.73 -23.24
C LEU A 766 5.09 -13.87 -22.48
N GLN A 767 5.44 -15.10 -22.11
CA GLN A 767 6.80 -15.39 -21.66
C GLN A 767 7.75 -15.36 -22.87
N LYS A 768 8.89 -14.68 -22.73
CA LYS A 768 9.89 -14.57 -23.80
C LYS A 768 10.34 -15.94 -24.32
N LYS A 769 10.47 -16.92 -23.42
CA LYS A 769 10.83 -18.30 -23.77
C LYS A 769 9.78 -18.97 -24.68
N GLU A 770 8.50 -18.82 -24.37
CA GLU A 770 7.41 -19.38 -25.20
C GLU A 770 7.36 -18.68 -26.57
N TRP A 771 7.58 -17.36 -26.61
CA TRP A 771 7.67 -16.62 -27.86
C TRP A 771 8.85 -17.08 -28.73
N GLU A 772 10.04 -17.21 -28.15
CA GLU A 772 11.23 -17.72 -28.85
C GLU A 772 11.05 -19.15 -29.33
N GLU A 773 10.37 -19.99 -28.55
CA GLU A 773 10.06 -21.37 -28.93
C GLU A 773 9.07 -21.43 -30.11
N LEU A 774 8.04 -20.59 -30.12
CA LEU A 774 7.13 -20.44 -31.27
C LEU A 774 7.90 -20.06 -32.54
N LEU A 775 8.82 -19.10 -32.45
CA LEU A 775 9.62 -18.64 -33.58
C LEU A 775 10.54 -19.73 -34.14
N LYS A 776 10.96 -20.73 -33.36
CA LYS A 776 11.74 -21.87 -33.89
C LYS A 776 10.98 -22.64 -34.96
N TYR A 777 9.69 -22.87 -34.77
CA TYR A 777 8.85 -23.56 -35.76
C TYR A 777 8.71 -22.75 -37.04
N THR A 778 8.63 -21.42 -36.96
CA THR A 778 8.52 -20.56 -38.15
C THR A 778 9.70 -20.69 -39.12
N LYS A 779 10.88 -21.10 -38.63
CA LYS A 779 12.06 -21.33 -39.46
C LYS A 779 11.87 -22.44 -40.49
N GLY A 780 10.93 -23.37 -40.26
CA GLY A 780 10.64 -24.47 -41.19
C GLY A 780 10.16 -24.05 -42.58
N ILE A 781 9.68 -22.80 -42.73
CA ILE A 781 9.25 -22.18 -43.99
C ILE A 781 10.13 -21.01 -44.46
N MET A 782 11.19 -20.67 -43.70
CA MET A 782 12.06 -19.55 -44.04
C MET A 782 13.21 -20.02 -44.95
N VAL A 783 13.51 -19.23 -45.98
CA VAL A 783 14.65 -19.43 -46.87
C VAL A 783 15.58 -18.22 -46.71
N GLN A 784 16.89 -18.44 -46.66
CA GLN A 784 17.85 -17.32 -46.65
C GLN A 784 17.70 -16.50 -47.94
N SER A 785 17.61 -15.18 -47.81
CA SER A 785 17.57 -14.27 -48.95
C SER A 785 18.84 -14.41 -49.77
N SER A 786 18.67 -14.69 -51.07
CA SER A 786 19.76 -14.61 -52.05
C SER A 786 20.26 -13.17 -52.18
N GLU A 787 21.48 -13.02 -52.68
CA GLU A 787 22.08 -11.70 -52.90
C GLU A 787 21.22 -10.82 -53.83
N GLN A 788 20.59 -11.42 -54.85
CA GLN A 788 19.64 -10.75 -55.73
C GLN A 788 18.38 -10.30 -54.98
N SER A 789 17.78 -11.17 -54.16
CA SER A 789 16.61 -10.83 -53.34
C SER A 789 16.88 -9.71 -52.34
N ARG A 790 18.12 -9.57 -51.85
CA ARG A 790 18.52 -8.46 -50.97
C ARG A 790 18.60 -7.12 -51.72
N LYS A 791 19.00 -7.12 -53.00
CA LYS A 791 19.09 -5.92 -53.84
C LYS A 791 17.70 -5.39 -54.22
N ASP A 792 16.74 -6.27 -54.46
CA ASP A 792 15.37 -5.90 -54.85
C ASP A 792 14.48 -5.50 -53.67
N ALA A 793 14.83 -5.94 -52.45
CA ALA A 793 14.13 -5.60 -51.21
C ALA A 793 14.65 -4.26 -50.63
N GLY A 794 14.52 -3.18 -51.42
CA GLY A 794 14.65 -1.78 -51.00
C GLY A 794 15.60 -1.49 -49.82
N GLY A 795 16.90 -1.46 -50.08
CA GLY A 795 17.86 -0.78 -49.21
C GLY A 795 19.29 -1.31 -49.22
N VAL A 796 20.14 -0.72 -50.08
CA VAL A 796 21.47 -0.22 -49.70
C VAL A 796 21.76 1.00 -50.59
N VAL A 797 21.68 2.22 -50.04
CA VAL A 797 22.52 3.31 -50.54
C VAL A 797 23.75 3.28 -49.65
N GLU A 798 24.87 2.82 -50.21
CA GLU A 798 26.18 2.95 -49.60
C GLU A 798 26.62 4.43 -49.61
N SER A 799 27.36 4.79 -48.56
CA SER A 799 27.95 6.08 -48.14
C SER A 799 27.02 7.14 -47.55
#